data_AF-A0A536A6L6-F1
#
_entry.id   AF-A0A536A6L6-F1
#
_cell.length_a   1.000
_cell.length_b   1.000
_cell.length_c   1.000
_cell.angle_alpha   90.00
_cell.angle_beta   90.00
_cell.angle_gamma   90.00
#
_symmetry.space_group_name_H-M   'P 1'
#
loop_
_entity.id
_entity.type
_entity.pdbx_description
1 polymer ?
#
loop_
_entity_poly.entity_id
_entity_poly.type
_entity_poly.pdbx_seq_one_letter_code
_entity_poly.pdbx_strand_id
1 'polypeptide(L)'
;MISIIASLFASFPDESVSTATTVGGQFRAFCADAFGDGIYDQGQVDALVAATKAAHANAIVAQIVRRGDCFCLRSGLPVTEEAIAAGFDPLQSLITTAHAQGVEVHAWVIATAMWNKSTPPKDPAHVFNQHGPSASGTANWVLSRSDGQTRLGDDWLLDPGHPDAAAWVVNMATSIVRNYDVDGINLDRIRYPDGNLGTNVPSWGYNPTAIARFRAETGRTDMPANTDPQWTEWRRDQVTAIVRRIYLESTALRPRIRVSADLITYGNGPQSVGGWESTRTYAEQLQDWRGWLQEGILDTAILMNYKRDALASQRQMYDEWSEFAKDNQYRRSTADGTALYLNDIAASVRQARIAVAPSGAGNSGIGWVGYSYRTPDTLANAGTRSAAASRTELTSALTQATPYDSAIPPVFADAPPVPQMSWKARPIFGHLRGIAVAADGSALAGTVVHLVETSSGLAVRNATTDGTGWFGFVDLPIGTYRVTTDSPRAASGVLGEGTVVAGQVSALGQPSPTPTPSVSPSPSPSPTPAPGACQQSIGPGIAPPSSVASGVGGFHASWYGQSGYPTLCPGQTSTAVVAYYNSGTRGWLAGTLGQVAYLGTWNPEPGQDRATALGGDGGGGSPNTGWPRYNRVAVQPAGWVGPNQVAWFQFTIVAPSVPGTYRLSIRPLIEGAQWMEDYGVFWVVTVRAS
;
A
#
# COMPACT_ATOMS: atom_id res chain seq x y z
N MET A 1 16.28 38.51 38.71
CA MET A 1 16.07 38.96 37.33
C MET A 1 15.45 37.78 36.58
N ILE A 2 14.16 37.46 36.73
CA ILE A 2 12.94 38.20 36.40
C ILE A 2 12.93 38.69 34.95
N SER A 3 12.06 38.04 34.17
CA SER A 3 11.41 38.46 32.93
C SER A 3 12.28 38.71 31.70
N ILE A 4 12.09 37.88 30.67
CA ILE A 4 11.72 38.19 29.27
C ILE A 4 11.97 36.90 28.45
N ILE A 5 11.08 35.90 28.53
CA ILE A 5 10.80 34.92 27.45
C ILE A 5 9.36 34.39 27.67
N ALA A 6 8.39 35.30 27.71
CA ALA A 6 6.97 34.95 27.78
C ALA A 6 6.17 35.99 26.99
N SER A 7 6.38 36.06 25.66
CA SER A 7 5.56 36.90 24.74
C SER A 7 5.79 36.55 23.26
N LEU A 8 5.79 35.26 22.88
CA LEU A 8 5.77 34.88 21.45
C LEU A 8 4.80 33.73 21.10
N PHE A 9 3.96 33.31 22.05
CA PHE A 9 2.89 32.36 21.81
C PHE A 9 1.59 32.90 22.40
N ALA A 10 0.98 33.85 21.72
CA ALA A 10 -0.37 34.32 22.03
C ALA A 10 -1.06 34.75 20.74
N SER A 11 -1.64 33.78 20.04
CA SER A 11 -2.94 33.86 19.34
C SER A 11 -3.03 32.75 18.28
N PHE A 12 -3.26 31.53 18.74
CA PHE A 12 -3.96 30.52 17.94
C PHE A 12 -5.32 30.28 18.62
N PRO A 13 -6.41 30.11 17.85
CA PRO A 13 -7.71 29.82 18.44
C PRO A 13 -7.61 28.55 19.29
N ASP A 14 -8.14 28.62 20.51
CA ASP A 14 -8.43 27.45 21.32
C ASP A 14 -9.27 26.50 20.49
N GLU A 15 -8.68 25.40 20.03
CA GLU A 15 -9.45 24.21 19.75
C GLU A 15 -9.77 23.63 21.12
N SER A 16 -10.84 24.16 21.74
CA SER A 16 -11.50 23.49 22.84
C SER A 16 -11.76 22.07 22.36
N VAL A 17 -10.99 21.12 22.87
CA VAL A 17 -11.20 19.71 22.64
C VAL A 17 -12.55 19.40 23.26
N SER A 18 -13.60 19.51 22.46
CA SER A 18 -14.76 18.67 22.63
C SER A 18 -14.20 17.25 22.62
N THR A 19 -14.25 16.60 23.78
CA THR A 19 -14.07 15.17 23.94
C THR A 19 -15.25 14.46 23.27
N ALA A 20 -15.40 14.67 21.96
CA ALA A 20 -16.16 13.78 21.11
C ALA A 20 -15.23 12.60 20.87
N THR A 21 -15.49 11.52 21.60
CA THR A 21 -14.98 10.18 21.35
C THR A 21 -14.98 9.96 19.84
N THR A 22 -13.81 9.88 19.20
CA THR A 22 -13.73 9.39 17.82
C THR A 22 -14.23 7.96 17.90
N VAL A 23 -15.48 7.72 17.50
CA VAL A 23 -15.98 6.38 17.28
C VAL A 23 -15.07 5.79 16.20
N GLY A 24 -14.19 4.86 16.59
CA GLY A 24 -13.30 4.19 15.65
C GLY A 24 -14.14 3.52 14.56
N GLY A 25 -13.90 3.84 13.29
CA GLY A 25 -14.53 3.13 12.19
C GLY A 25 -14.02 1.69 12.10
N GLN A 26 -14.76 0.81 11.45
CA GLN A 26 -14.24 -0.48 11.00
C GLN A 26 -14.70 -0.79 9.58
N PHE A 27 -13.81 -1.31 8.74
CA PHE A 27 -14.16 -1.84 7.43
C PHE A 27 -14.61 -3.29 7.61
N ARG A 28 -15.92 -3.52 7.54
CA ARG A 28 -16.53 -4.85 7.70
C ARG A 28 -17.22 -5.20 6.39
N ALA A 29 -16.72 -6.23 5.72
CA ALA A 29 -17.21 -6.57 4.38
C ALA A 29 -17.52 -8.05 4.20
N PHE A 30 -18.46 -8.33 3.31
CA PHE A 30 -18.59 -9.64 2.70
C PHE A 30 -18.05 -9.62 1.27
N CYS A 31 -17.32 -10.67 0.91
CA CYS A 31 -16.94 -10.92 -0.47
C CYS A 31 -18.02 -11.74 -1.17
N ALA A 32 -18.65 -11.15 -2.18
CA ALA A 32 -19.67 -11.77 -3.00
C ALA A 32 -19.02 -12.25 -4.31
N ASP A 33 -18.70 -13.53 -4.38
CA ASP A 33 -18.19 -14.15 -5.61
C ASP A 33 -19.30 -14.33 -6.64
N ALA A 34 -18.96 -14.25 -7.92
CA ALA A 34 -19.91 -14.39 -9.03
C ALA A 34 -19.89 -15.82 -9.61
N PHE A 35 -19.70 -16.83 -8.76
CA PHE A 35 -19.82 -18.25 -9.12
C PHE A 35 -21.12 -18.89 -8.60
N GLY A 36 -22.01 -18.10 -8.00
CA GLY A 36 -23.36 -18.50 -7.60
C GLY A 36 -24.15 -17.28 -7.13
N ASP A 37 -25.15 -17.50 -6.28
CA ASP A 37 -26.06 -16.44 -5.83
C ASP A 37 -25.33 -15.24 -5.22
N GLY A 38 -25.68 -14.04 -5.67
CA GLY A 38 -25.21 -12.79 -5.09
C GLY A 38 -25.60 -11.56 -5.90
N ILE A 39 -25.37 -11.58 -7.21
CA ILE A 39 -25.53 -10.38 -8.07
C ILE A 39 -26.23 -10.65 -9.40
N TYR A 40 -26.81 -11.84 -9.64
CA TYR A 40 -27.34 -12.18 -10.97
C TYR A 40 -28.67 -11.50 -11.31
N ASP A 41 -29.44 -11.14 -10.28
CA ASP A 41 -30.73 -10.47 -10.40
C ASP A 41 -30.98 -9.54 -9.19
N GLN A 42 -32.05 -8.76 -9.26
CA GLN A 42 -32.40 -7.79 -8.22
C GLN A 42 -32.67 -8.45 -6.86
N GLY A 43 -33.32 -9.63 -6.84
CA GLY A 43 -33.63 -10.31 -5.59
C GLY A 43 -32.38 -10.81 -4.87
N GLN A 44 -31.38 -11.26 -5.62
CA GLN A 44 -30.07 -11.62 -5.07
C GLN A 44 -29.33 -10.39 -4.52
N VAL A 45 -29.36 -9.27 -5.26
CA VAL A 45 -28.78 -7.99 -4.81
C VAL A 45 -29.42 -7.53 -3.50
N ASP A 46 -30.74 -7.54 -3.42
CA ASP A 46 -31.49 -7.12 -2.22
C ASP A 46 -31.14 -8.02 -1.03
N ALA A 47 -31.05 -9.34 -1.23
CA ALA A 47 -30.67 -10.29 -0.20
C ALA A 47 -29.22 -10.09 0.29
N LEU A 48 -28.29 -9.80 -0.62
CA LEU A 48 -26.90 -9.54 -0.29
C LEU A 48 -26.75 -8.26 0.56
N VAL A 49 -27.40 -7.17 0.16
CA VAL A 49 -27.38 -5.91 0.92
C VAL A 49 -28.04 -6.09 2.29
N ALA A 50 -29.19 -6.76 2.35
CA ALA A 50 -29.88 -7.04 3.61
C ALA A 50 -29.04 -7.89 4.57
N ALA A 51 -28.40 -8.94 4.08
CA ALA A 51 -27.52 -9.79 4.89
C ALA A 51 -26.28 -9.02 5.40
N THR A 52 -25.71 -8.16 4.56
CA THR A 52 -24.57 -7.29 4.94
C THR A 52 -24.97 -6.37 6.10
N LYS A 53 -26.13 -5.70 6.00
CA LYS A 53 -26.66 -4.86 7.08
C LYS A 53 -26.97 -5.66 8.35
N ALA A 54 -27.57 -6.84 8.21
CA ALA A 54 -27.93 -7.68 9.34
C ALA A 54 -26.70 -8.13 10.15
N ALA A 55 -25.55 -8.32 9.49
CA ALA A 55 -24.27 -8.64 10.15
C ALA A 55 -23.54 -7.42 10.70
N HIS A 56 -24.15 -6.23 10.69
CA HIS A 56 -23.52 -4.95 11.02
C HIS A 56 -22.23 -4.69 10.20
N ALA A 57 -22.19 -5.21 8.97
CA ALA A 57 -21.17 -4.90 7.98
C ALA A 57 -21.58 -3.68 7.15
N ASN A 58 -20.60 -3.01 6.54
CA ASN A 58 -20.76 -1.71 5.90
C ASN A 58 -20.14 -1.61 4.51
N ALA A 59 -19.59 -2.71 4.00
CA ALA A 59 -19.09 -2.78 2.64
C ALA A 59 -19.37 -4.15 1.99
N ILE A 60 -19.44 -4.16 0.67
CA ILE A 60 -19.53 -5.36 -0.16
C ILE A 60 -18.38 -5.31 -1.15
N VAL A 61 -17.57 -6.38 -1.18
CA VAL A 61 -16.54 -6.59 -2.19
C VAL A 61 -17.12 -7.58 -3.21
N ALA A 62 -17.69 -7.08 -4.29
CA ALA A 62 -18.44 -7.89 -5.25
C ALA A 62 -17.61 -8.22 -6.48
N GLN A 63 -17.51 -9.50 -6.85
CA GLN A 63 -16.80 -9.93 -8.03
C GLN A 63 -17.54 -9.50 -9.30
N ILE A 64 -17.04 -8.47 -9.96
CA ILE A 64 -17.64 -7.95 -11.18
C ILE A 64 -16.93 -8.47 -12.42
N VAL A 65 -15.64 -8.79 -12.32
CA VAL A 65 -14.86 -9.36 -13.43
C VAL A 65 -14.25 -10.69 -13.02
N ARG A 66 -14.60 -11.75 -13.74
CA ARG A 66 -14.09 -13.11 -13.48
C ARG A 66 -12.98 -13.49 -14.44
N ARG A 67 -13.23 -13.38 -15.75
CA ARG A 67 -12.34 -13.89 -16.79
C ARG A 67 -12.50 -13.09 -18.08
N GLY A 68 -12.07 -11.83 -18.09
CA GLY A 68 -12.15 -10.99 -19.29
C GLY A 68 -13.54 -10.47 -19.65
N ASP A 69 -14.54 -10.74 -18.82
CA ASP A 69 -15.94 -10.34 -18.98
C ASP A 69 -16.50 -9.66 -17.73
N CYS A 70 -17.59 -8.89 -17.88
CA CYS A 70 -18.16 -8.08 -16.81
C CYS A 70 -19.60 -8.49 -16.44
N PHE A 71 -19.89 -8.55 -15.15
CA PHE A 71 -21.24 -8.44 -14.59
C PHE A 71 -21.68 -6.97 -14.54
N CYS A 72 -21.55 -6.27 -15.67
CA CYS A 72 -21.83 -4.85 -15.78
C CYS A 72 -21.94 -4.48 -17.27
N LEU A 73 -22.73 -3.44 -17.61
CA LEU A 73 -23.04 -3.11 -19.01
C LEU A 73 -22.27 -1.89 -19.56
N ARG A 74 -21.64 -1.08 -18.71
CA ARG A 74 -21.04 0.22 -19.04
C ARG A 74 -19.52 0.25 -18.88
N SER A 75 -18.89 -0.90 -18.66
CA SER A 75 -17.43 -0.99 -18.70
C SER A 75 -16.92 -1.14 -20.13
N GLY A 76 -15.60 -1.15 -20.30
CA GLY A 76 -14.93 -1.42 -21.58
C GLY A 76 -14.75 -2.91 -21.87
N LEU A 77 -15.34 -3.79 -21.05
CA LEU A 77 -15.28 -5.23 -21.21
C LEU A 77 -16.57 -5.76 -21.87
N PRO A 78 -16.49 -6.90 -22.57
CA PRO A 78 -17.67 -7.68 -22.91
C PRO A 78 -18.52 -7.99 -21.68
N VAL A 79 -19.84 -8.05 -21.88
CA VAL A 79 -20.77 -8.52 -20.86
C VAL A 79 -20.60 -10.02 -20.69
N THR A 80 -20.69 -10.51 -19.45
CA THR A 80 -20.59 -11.94 -19.15
C THR A 80 -21.63 -12.78 -19.90
N GLU A 81 -21.24 -13.99 -20.28
CA GLU A 81 -22.15 -14.96 -20.93
C GLU A 81 -23.03 -15.72 -19.94
N GLU A 82 -22.85 -15.48 -18.65
CA GLU A 82 -23.76 -16.02 -17.65
C GLU A 82 -25.17 -15.44 -17.82
N ALA A 83 -26.17 -16.19 -17.35
CA ALA A 83 -27.57 -15.85 -17.53
C ALA A 83 -28.02 -14.69 -16.63
N ILE A 84 -27.58 -13.46 -16.94
CA ILE A 84 -28.16 -12.23 -16.39
C ILE A 84 -29.35 -11.80 -17.26
N ALA A 85 -30.39 -11.23 -16.63
CA ALA A 85 -31.57 -10.78 -17.37
C ALA A 85 -31.20 -9.68 -18.38
N ALA A 86 -31.84 -9.68 -19.56
CA ALA A 86 -31.58 -8.68 -20.58
C ALA A 86 -31.85 -7.26 -20.05
N GLY A 87 -30.88 -6.37 -20.20
CA GLY A 87 -30.96 -4.98 -19.71
C GLY A 87 -30.74 -4.82 -18.20
N PHE A 88 -30.54 -5.90 -17.44
CA PHE A 88 -30.13 -5.82 -16.04
C PHE A 88 -28.62 -5.57 -15.96
N ASP A 89 -28.22 -4.51 -15.25
CA ASP A 89 -26.82 -4.19 -14.95
C ASP A 89 -26.54 -4.55 -13.47
N PRO A 90 -25.92 -5.71 -13.18
CA PRO A 90 -25.66 -6.16 -11.81
C PRO A 90 -24.91 -5.16 -10.95
N LEU A 91 -23.82 -4.57 -11.47
CA LEU A 91 -23.02 -3.61 -10.71
C LEU A 91 -23.83 -2.33 -10.43
N GLN A 92 -24.58 -1.81 -11.42
CA GLN A 92 -25.41 -0.62 -11.19
C GLN A 92 -26.52 -0.88 -10.16
N SER A 93 -27.18 -2.03 -10.25
CA SER A 93 -28.22 -2.44 -9.30
C SER A 93 -27.65 -2.54 -7.89
N LEU A 94 -26.50 -3.21 -7.73
CA LEU A 94 -25.82 -3.35 -6.45
C LEU A 94 -25.45 -1.99 -5.84
N ILE A 95 -24.82 -1.10 -6.62
CA ILE A 95 -24.47 0.26 -6.19
C ILE A 95 -25.71 1.00 -5.68
N THR A 96 -26.78 0.99 -6.48
CA THR A 96 -28.02 1.72 -6.15
C THR A 96 -28.64 1.20 -4.85
N THR A 97 -28.79 -0.11 -4.72
CA THR A 97 -29.39 -0.73 -3.52
C THR A 97 -28.50 -0.58 -2.28
N ALA A 98 -27.18 -0.78 -2.42
CA ALA A 98 -26.24 -0.70 -1.31
C ALA A 98 -26.07 0.74 -0.78
N HIS A 99 -25.92 1.72 -1.67
CA HIS A 99 -25.79 3.14 -1.30
C HIS A 99 -27.04 3.65 -0.58
N ALA A 100 -28.24 3.23 -1.00
CA ALA A 100 -29.49 3.56 -0.31
C ALA A 100 -29.52 3.05 1.16
N GLN A 101 -28.67 2.09 1.51
CA GLN A 101 -28.53 1.52 2.87
C GLN A 101 -27.22 1.94 3.57
N GLY A 102 -26.44 2.84 2.97
CA GLY A 102 -25.15 3.29 3.49
C GLY A 102 -24.07 2.20 3.48
N VAL A 103 -24.11 1.28 2.51
CA VAL A 103 -23.11 0.21 2.31
C VAL A 103 -22.23 0.56 1.12
N GLU A 104 -20.92 0.56 1.32
CA GLU A 104 -19.94 0.78 0.24
C GLU A 104 -19.91 -0.41 -0.73
N VAL A 105 -19.68 -0.14 -2.01
CA VAL A 105 -19.49 -1.16 -3.06
C VAL A 105 -18.09 -1.07 -3.64
N HIS A 106 -17.34 -2.16 -3.48
CA HIS A 106 -15.99 -2.33 -3.99
C HIS A 106 -16.02 -3.35 -5.13
N ALA A 107 -15.73 -2.90 -6.35
CA ALA A 107 -15.74 -3.77 -7.53
C ALA A 107 -14.49 -4.65 -7.52
N TRP A 108 -14.67 -5.94 -7.25
CA TRP A 108 -13.62 -6.94 -7.32
C TRP A 108 -13.41 -7.43 -8.75
N VAL A 109 -12.17 -7.31 -9.22
CA VAL A 109 -11.71 -7.79 -10.52
C VAL A 109 -10.63 -8.85 -10.36
N ILE A 110 -10.77 -9.97 -11.07
CA ILE A 110 -9.66 -10.90 -11.28
C ILE A 110 -8.76 -10.32 -12.37
N ALA A 111 -7.53 -9.96 -12.00
CA ALA A 111 -6.63 -9.22 -12.87
C ALA A 111 -6.15 -10.03 -14.10
N THR A 112 -5.83 -11.31 -13.92
CA THR A 112 -5.01 -12.06 -14.90
C THR A 112 -5.75 -13.18 -15.64
N ALA A 113 -6.95 -13.57 -15.22
CA ALA A 113 -7.64 -14.70 -15.85
C ALA A 113 -8.33 -14.28 -17.16
N MET A 114 -8.15 -15.09 -18.20
CA MET A 114 -8.72 -14.86 -19.52
C MET A 114 -9.95 -15.72 -19.77
N TRP A 115 -9.88 -17.04 -19.57
CA TRP A 115 -10.98 -17.96 -19.89
C TRP A 115 -10.74 -19.35 -19.31
N ASN A 116 -11.79 -20.16 -19.15
CA ASN A 116 -11.66 -21.53 -18.64
C ASN A 116 -12.57 -22.58 -19.28
N LYS A 117 -13.45 -22.22 -20.21
CA LYS A 117 -14.33 -23.18 -20.89
C LYS A 117 -13.65 -23.75 -22.13
N SER A 118 -14.05 -24.95 -22.54
CA SER A 118 -13.54 -25.60 -23.76
C SER A 118 -14.01 -24.91 -25.04
N THR A 119 -15.18 -24.30 -25.01
CA THR A 119 -15.69 -23.44 -26.08
C THR A 119 -15.20 -22.01 -25.88
N PRO A 120 -14.62 -21.35 -26.91
CA PRO A 120 -14.26 -19.93 -26.81
C PRO A 120 -15.46 -19.04 -26.46
N PRO A 121 -15.22 -17.86 -25.87
CA PRO A 121 -16.26 -16.86 -25.66
C PRO A 121 -16.94 -16.48 -26.98
N LYS A 122 -18.22 -16.14 -26.92
CA LYS A 122 -19.08 -15.71 -28.03
C LYS A 122 -18.72 -14.32 -28.52
N ASP A 123 -18.37 -13.40 -27.61
CA ASP A 123 -18.03 -12.03 -27.99
C ASP A 123 -16.65 -12.00 -28.68
N PRO A 124 -16.55 -11.60 -29.95
CA PRO A 124 -15.27 -11.54 -30.66
C PRO A 124 -14.29 -10.52 -30.05
N ALA A 125 -14.78 -9.55 -29.27
CA ALA A 125 -13.96 -8.57 -28.56
C ALA A 125 -13.35 -9.10 -27.25
N HIS A 126 -13.70 -10.33 -26.83
CA HIS A 126 -13.18 -10.91 -25.61
C HIS A 126 -11.67 -11.16 -25.68
N VAL A 127 -10.97 -10.86 -24.58
CA VAL A 127 -9.49 -10.92 -24.51
C VAL A 127 -8.92 -12.29 -24.90
N PHE A 128 -9.62 -13.37 -24.56
CA PHE A 128 -9.24 -14.73 -24.99
C PHE A 128 -9.32 -14.92 -26.51
N ASN A 129 -10.33 -14.36 -27.19
CA ASN A 129 -10.48 -14.49 -28.64
C ASN A 129 -9.45 -13.65 -29.40
N GLN A 130 -9.13 -12.46 -28.87
CA GLN A 130 -8.17 -11.55 -29.49
C GLN A 130 -6.71 -11.94 -29.23
N HIS A 131 -6.43 -12.44 -28.02
CA HIS A 131 -5.05 -12.55 -27.49
C HIS A 131 -4.72 -13.89 -26.84
N GLY A 132 -5.61 -14.88 -26.95
CA GLY A 132 -5.43 -16.22 -26.40
C GLY A 132 -4.52 -17.13 -27.24
N PRO A 133 -4.64 -18.46 -27.08
CA PRO A 133 -3.69 -19.42 -27.66
C PRO A 133 -3.68 -19.49 -29.20
N SER A 134 -4.72 -18.97 -29.87
CA SER A 134 -4.77 -18.86 -31.33
C SER A 134 -3.95 -17.68 -31.88
N ALA A 135 -3.62 -16.70 -31.04
CA ALA A 135 -2.80 -15.56 -31.43
C ALA A 135 -1.31 -15.95 -31.52
N SER A 136 -0.54 -15.18 -32.30
CA SER A 136 0.90 -15.40 -32.50
C SER A 136 1.70 -14.12 -32.26
N GLY A 137 3.00 -14.29 -31.98
CA GLY A 137 3.90 -13.15 -31.68
C GLY A 137 3.40 -12.32 -30.50
N THR A 138 3.52 -10.99 -30.63
CA THR A 138 3.10 -10.02 -29.59
C THR A 138 1.59 -9.91 -29.42
N ALA A 139 0.79 -10.51 -30.31
CA ALA A 139 -0.65 -10.59 -30.12
C ALA A 139 -1.04 -11.68 -29.11
N ASN A 140 -0.13 -12.61 -28.79
CA ASN A 140 -0.38 -13.69 -27.83
C ASN A 140 0.05 -13.27 -26.42
N TRP A 141 -0.93 -13.08 -25.55
CA TRP A 141 -0.72 -12.62 -24.18
C TRP A 141 -0.67 -13.76 -23.17
N VAL A 142 -0.81 -15.01 -23.62
CA VAL A 142 -0.91 -16.18 -22.75
C VAL A 142 0.36 -16.36 -21.93
N LEU A 143 0.15 -16.49 -20.64
CA LEU A 143 1.17 -16.83 -19.66
C LEU A 143 1.66 -18.27 -19.86
N SER A 144 2.97 -18.45 -19.78
CA SER A 144 3.59 -19.78 -19.76
C SER A 144 4.47 -19.98 -18.53
N ARG A 145 4.62 -21.23 -18.13
CA ARG A 145 5.53 -21.70 -17.10
C ARG A 145 6.87 -22.10 -17.72
N SER A 146 7.91 -22.19 -16.89
CA SER A 146 9.28 -22.53 -17.31
C SER A 146 9.40 -23.89 -18.00
N ASP A 147 8.44 -24.80 -17.83
CA ASP A 147 8.39 -26.11 -18.48
C ASP A 147 7.45 -26.17 -19.71
N GLY A 148 6.93 -25.02 -20.13
CA GLY A 148 6.04 -24.91 -21.30
C GLY A 148 4.55 -25.07 -20.99
N GLN A 149 4.14 -25.33 -19.75
CA GLN A 149 2.72 -25.34 -19.36
C GLN A 149 2.11 -23.94 -19.57
N THR A 150 0.93 -23.87 -20.20
CA THR A 150 0.25 -22.59 -20.52
C THR A 150 -1.10 -22.40 -19.83
N ARG A 151 -1.52 -23.38 -19.00
CA ARG A 151 -2.77 -23.34 -18.24
C ARG A 151 -2.53 -23.70 -16.78
N LEU A 152 -3.20 -22.98 -15.87
CA LEU A 152 -3.35 -23.40 -14.47
C LEU A 152 -4.66 -24.17 -14.34
N GLY A 153 -4.59 -25.49 -14.23
CA GLY A 153 -5.78 -26.32 -14.33
C GLY A 153 -6.50 -26.01 -15.66
N ASP A 154 -7.72 -25.49 -15.57
CA ASP A 154 -8.47 -25.08 -16.75
C ASP A 154 -8.32 -23.60 -17.16
N ASP A 155 -7.78 -22.75 -16.28
CA ASP A 155 -7.67 -21.32 -16.55
C ASP A 155 -6.55 -21.02 -17.55
N TRP A 156 -6.87 -20.25 -18.59
CA TRP A 156 -5.93 -19.46 -19.36
C TRP A 156 -5.71 -18.12 -18.67
N LEU A 157 -4.45 -17.70 -18.55
CA LEU A 157 -4.08 -16.46 -17.90
C LEU A 157 -3.22 -15.61 -18.82
N LEU A 158 -3.31 -14.29 -18.67
CA LEU A 158 -2.41 -13.35 -19.32
C LEU A 158 -1.10 -13.21 -18.52
N ASP A 159 -0.01 -12.88 -19.19
CA ASP A 159 1.29 -12.62 -18.56
C ASP A 159 1.42 -11.15 -18.13
N PRO A 160 1.58 -10.84 -16.82
CA PRO A 160 1.85 -9.48 -16.35
C PRO A 160 3.09 -8.83 -16.97
N GLY A 161 4.06 -9.63 -17.45
CA GLY A 161 5.25 -9.14 -18.15
C GLY A 161 5.01 -8.77 -19.61
N HIS A 162 3.84 -9.10 -20.18
CA HIS A 162 3.46 -8.65 -21.52
C HIS A 162 2.92 -7.21 -21.44
N PRO A 163 3.50 -6.24 -22.19
CA PRO A 163 3.17 -4.82 -22.03
C PRO A 163 1.71 -4.50 -22.34
N ASP A 164 1.19 -5.02 -23.44
CA ASP A 164 -0.21 -4.77 -23.83
C ASP A 164 -1.21 -5.46 -22.90
N ALA A 165 -0.87 -6.62 -22.36
CA ALA A 165 -1.71 -7.33 -21.39
C ALA A 165 -1.77 -6.56 -20.07
N ALA A 166 -0.61 -6.08 -19.58
CA ALA A 166 -0.53 -5.21 -18.41
C ALA A 166 -1.37 -3.93 -18.59
N ALA A 167 -1.28 -3.28 -19.75
CA ALA A 167 -2.10 -2.11 -20.08
C ALA A 167 -3.59 -2.45 -20.15
N TRP A 168 -3.97 -3.61 -20.69
CA TRP A 168 -5.34 -4.08 -20.71
C TRP A 168 -5.91 -4.27 -19.29
N VAL A 169 -5.14 -4.85 -18.35
CA VAL A 169 -5.56 -4.99 -16.94
C VAL A 169 -5.84 -3.63 -16.30
N VAL A 170 -4.98 -2.64 -16.55
CA VAL A 170 -5.18 -1.26 -16.08
C VAL A 170 -6.45 -0.66 -16.68
N ASN A 171 -6.64 -0.79 -17.99
CA ASN A 171 -7.80 -0.23 -18.70
C ASN A 171 -9.11 -0.88 -18.25
N MET A 172 -9.10 -2.18 -18.00
CA MET A 172 -10.22 -2.92 -17.42
C MET A 172 -10.64 -2.31 -16.08
N ALA A 173 -9.71 -2.22 -15.12
CA ALA A 173 -9.99 -1.70 -13.79
C ALA A 173 -10.45 -0.23 -13.83
N THR A 174 -9.73 0.62 -14.56
CA THR A 174 -10.02 2.06 -14.64
C THR A 174 -11.28 2.38 -15.44
N SER A 175 -11.71 1.51 -16.36
CA SER A 175 -12.99 1.64 -17.05
C SER A 175 -14.17 1.47 -16.10
N ILE A 176 -14.09 0.56 -15.13
CA ILE A 176 -15.12 0.42 -14.09
C ILE A 176 -15.17 1.69 -13.24
N VAL A 177 -14.02 2.17 -12.76
CA VAL A 177 -13.90 3.40 -11.97
C VAL A 177 -14.47 4.63 -12.70
N ARG A 178 -14.24 4.72 -14.01
CA ARG A 178 -14.74 5.82 -14.84
C ARG A 178 -16.27 5.81 -14.99
N ASN A 179 -16.85 4.62 -15.15
CA ASN A 179 -18.24 4.48 -15.57
C ASN A 179 -19.22 4.21 -14.41
N TYR A 180 -18.75 3.74 -13.26
CA TYR A 180 -19.59 3.37 -12.11
C TYR A 180 -19.24 4.15 -10.86
N ASP A 181 -20.28 4.44 -10.06
CA ASP A 181 -20.15 5.10 -8.76
C ASP A 181 -19.73 4.11 -7.66
N VAL A 182 -18.60 3.43 -7.88
CA VAL A 182 -18.02 2.52 -6.90
C VAL A 182 -17.22 3.28 -5.85
N ASP A 183 -17.27 2.79 -4.61
CA ASP A 183 -16.47 3.30 -3.49
C ASP A 183 -15.03 2.79 -3.55
N GLY A 184 -14.82 1.63 -4.19
CA GLY A 184 -13.49 1.08 -4.41
C GLY A 184 -13.37 0.15 -5.62
N ILE A 185 -12.12 -0.07 -6.01
CA ILE A 185 -11.71 -1.12 -6.94
C ILE A 185 -10.82 -2.11 -6.17
N ASN A 186 -11.18 -3.40 -6.20
CA ASN A 186 -10.49 -4.45 -5.47
C ASN A 186 -9.79 -5.42 -6.45
N LEU A 187 -8.48 -5.58 -6.31
CA LEU A 187 -7.66 -6.38 -7.22
C LEU A 187 -7.42 -7.78 -6.64
N ASP A 188 -7.94 -8.82 -7.27
CA ASP A 188 -7.58 -10.21 -6.96
C ASP A 188 -6.75 -10.81 -8.09
N ARG A 189 -5.97 -11.83 -7.74
CA ARG A 189 -5.01 -12.52 -8.62
C ARG A 189 -4.08 -11.55 -9.36
N ILE A 190 -3.80 -10.39 -8.75
CA ILE A 190 -2.75 -9.46 -9.17
C ILE A 190 -1.39 -9.99 -8.67
N ARG A 191 -0.95 -11.07 -9.30
CA ARG A 191 0.23 -11.87 -8.97
C ARG A 191 0.47 -12.90 -10.07
N TYR A 192 1.59 -13.61 -10.00
CA TYR A 192 1.74 -14.86 -10.76
C TYR A 192 0.92 -16.00 -10.10
N PRO A 193 0.41 -16.95 -10.89
CA PRO A 193 -0.54 -17.97 -10.41
C PRO A 193 0.10 -19.05 -9.52
N ASP A 194 -0.76 -19.82 -8.85
CA ASP A 194 -0.40 -21.06 -8.17
C ASP A 194 0.13 -22.13 -9.15
N GLY A 195 0.44 -23.33 -8.65
CA GLY A 195 0.91 -24.43 -9.50
C GLY A 195 2.37 -24.28 -9.94
N ASN A 196 3.19 -23.66 -9.10
CA ASN A 196 4.64 -23.61 -9.28
C ASN A 196 5.28 -25.00 -9.21
N LEU A 197 6.48 -25.16 -9.78
CA LEU A 197 7.24 -26.41 -9.82
C LEU A 197 7.86 -26.80 -8.47
N GLY A 198 7.70 -25.96 -7.45
CA GLY A 198 8.17 -26.19 -6.09
C GLY A 198 7.76 -25.06 -5.16
N THR A 199 7.92 -25.27 -3.86
CA THR A 199 7.72 -24.22 -2.85
C THR A 199 8.83 -23.18 -2.99
N ASN A 200 8.49 -21.89 -3.04
CA ASN A 200 9.43 -20.78 -3.28
C ASN A 200 10.17 -20.88 -4.63
N VAL A 201 9.56 -21.52 -5.63
CA VAL A 201 10.10 -21.64 -7.00
C VAL A 201 9.15 -20.92 -7.97
N PRO A 202 9.27 -19.59 -8.17
CA PRO A 202 8.37 -18.83 -9.03
C PRO A 202 8.54 -19.26 -10.50
N SER A 203 7.62 -20.08 -11.00
CA SER A 203 7.81 -20.84 -12.24
C SER A 203 7.14 -20.22 -13.47
N TRP A 204 6.24 -19.26 -13.27
CA TRP A 204 5.45 -18.63 -14.33
C TRP A 204 6.09 -17.34 -14.87
N GLY A 205 5.66 -16.87 -16.04
CA GLY A 205 6.08 -15.58 -16.63
C GLY A 205 6.94 -15.70 -17.88
N TYR A 206 6.92 -16.85 -18.53
CA TYR A 206 7.81 -17.18 -19.65
C TYR A 206 7.20 -16.86 -21.02
N ASN A 207 6.22 -15.95 -21.10
CA ASN A 207 5.70 -15.50 -22.39
C ASN A 207 6.87 -14.96 -23.25
N PRO A 208 6.97 -15.33 -24.54
CA PRO A 208 8.09 -14.92 -25.39
C PRO A 208 8.32 -13.40 -25.46
N THR A 209 7.25 -12.60 -25.43
CA THR A 209 7.34 -11.13 -25.40
C THR A 209 7.94 -10.65 -24.08
N ALA A 210 7.55 -11.24 -22.94
CA ALA A 210 8.12 -10.89 -21.62
C ALA A 210 9.61 -11.22 -21.54
N ILE A 211 10.02 -12.40 -22.03
CA ILE A 211 11.43 -12.79 -22.10
C ILE A 211 12.23 -11.85 -23.01
N ALA A 212 11.70 -11.50 -24.18
CA ALA A 212 12.35 -10.57 -25.10
C ALA A 212 12.55 -9.18 -24.47
N ARG A 213 11.55 -8.69 -23.73
CA ARG A 213 11.65 -7.43 -22.98
C ARG A 213 12.74 -7.50 -21.90
N PHE A 214 12.71 -8.53 -21.05
CA PHE A 214 13.74 -8.70 -20.03
C PHE A 214 15.15 -8.73 -20.60
N ARG A 215 15.36 -9.46 -21.70
CA ARG A 215 16.65 -9.50 -22.40
C ARG A 215 17.06 -8.12 -22.93
N ALA A 216 16.13 -7.38 -23.53
CA ALA A 216 16.39 -6.04 -24.04
C ALA A 216 16.73 -5.04 -22.91
N GLU A 217 16.05 -5.13 -21.77
CA GLU A 217 16.23 -4.22 -20.63
C GLU A 217 17.49 -4.53 -19.81
N THR A 218 17.93 -5.80 -19.77
CA THR A 218 19.10 -6.23 -18.98
C THR A 218 20.36 -6.51 -19.80
N GLY A 219 20.26 -6.59 -21.12
CA GLY A 219 21.34 -7.01 -22.02
C GLY A 219 21.62 -8.52 -22.00
N ARG A 220 20.81 -9.33 -21.30
CA ARG A 220 20.95 -10.78 -21.25
C ARG A 220 20.52 -11.44 -22.55
N THR A 221 21.11 -12.60 -22.85
CA THR A 221 20.80 -13.40 -24.04
C THR A 221 20.32 -14.81 -23.72
N ASP A 222 20.51 -15.26 -22.48
CA ASP A 222 20.14 -16.58 -22.00
C ASP A 222 18.64 -16.69 -21.69
N MET A 223 18.16 -17.92 -21.52
CA MET A 223 16.84 -18.16 -20.92
C MET A 223 17.02 -18.20 -19.40
N PRO A 224 16.47 -17.23 -18.64
CA PRO A 224 16.69 -17.18 -17.20
C PRO A 224 16.07 -18.41 -16.51
N ALA A 225 16.80 -18.99 -15.56
CA ALA A 225 16.24 -20.00 -14.67
C ALA A 225 15.07 -19.41 -13.86
N ASN A 226 14.11 -20.24 -13.44
CA ASN A 226 12.93 -19.79 -12.71
C ASN A 226 13.26 -19.15 -11.35
N THR A 227 14.37 -19.54 -10.74
CA THR A 227 14.90 -18.97 -9.48
C THR A 227 16.02 -17.94 -9.71
N ASP A 228 16.25 -17.50 -10.94
CA ASP A 228 17.19 -16.42 -11.21
C ASP A 228 16.74 -15.14 -10.47
N PRO A 229 17.59 -14.54 -9.61
CA PRO A 229 17.18 -13.40 -8.79
C PRO A 229 16.78 -12.17 -9.60
N GLN A 230 17.48 -11.87 -10.70
CA GLN A 230 17.19 -10.71 -11.53
C GLN A 230 15.88 -10.88 -12.30
N TRP A 231 15.62 -12.09 -12.81
CA TRP A 231 14.36 -12.43 -13.47
C TRP A 231 13.16 -12.47 -12.51
N THR A 232 13.40 -12.95 -11.29
CA THR A 232 12.39 -12.98 -10.22
C THR A 232 11.99 -11.57 -9.81
N GLU A 233 12.97 -10.69 -9.63
CA GLU A 233 12.70 -9.28 -9.30
C GLU A 233 12.04 -8.55 -10.47
N TRP A 234 12.53 -8.73 -11.69
CA TRP A 234 11.91 -8.11 -12.87
C TRP A 234 10.43 -8.47 -13.02
N ARG A 235 10.06 -9.73 -12.81
CA ARG A 235 8.65 -10.19 -12.85
C ARG A 235 7.81 -9.56 -11.73
N ARG A 236 8.36 -9.44 -10.51
CA ARG A 236 7.71 -8.75 -9.38
C ARG A 236 7.47 -7.28 -9.70
N ASP A 237 8.43 -6.61 -10.34
CA ASP A 237 8.29 -5.22 -10.77
C ASP A 237 7.16 -5.04 -11.78
N GLN A 238 6.92 -6.00 -12.67
CA GLN A 238 5.82 -5.91 -13.63
C GLN A 238 4.45 -5.91 -12.93
N VAL A 239 4.25 -6.77 -11.92
CA VAL A 239 3.03 -6.79 -11.11
C VAL A 239 2.87 -5.47 -10.35
N THR A 240 3.95 -5.00 -9.71
CA THR A 240 3.98 -3.74 -8.96
C THR A 240 3.68 -2.54 -9.85
N ALA A 241 4.18 -2.51 -11.08
CA ALA A 241 3.89 -1.45 -12.06
C ALA A 241 2.41 -1.39 -12.44
N ILE A 242 1.75 -2.55 -12.60
CA ILE A 242 0.30 -2.60 -12.84
C ILE A 242 -0.47 -2.01 -11.66
N VAL A 243 -0.13 -2.40 -10.42
CA VAL A 243 -0.76 -1.87 -9.20
C VAL A 243 -0.58 -0.35 -9.11
N ARG A 244 0.65 0.15 -9.29
CA ARG A 244 0.97 1.59 -9.29
C ARG A 244 0.15 2.36 -10.34
N ARG A 245 0.03 1.81 -11.54
CA ARG A 245 -0.74 2.44 -12.61
C ARG A 245 -2.22 2.44 -12.31
N ILE A 246 -2.80 1.34 -11.85
CA ILE A 246 -4.20 1.31 -11.39
C ILE A 246 -4.44 2.34 -10.29
N TYR A 247 -3.53 2.45 -9.32
CA TYR A 247 -3.65 3.41 -8.21
C TYR A 247 -3.73 4.85 -8.70
N LEU A 248 -2.75 5.26 -9.51
CA LEU A 248 -2.66 6.64 -10.01
C LEU A 248 -3.77 6.98 -10.99
N GLU A 249 -4.10 6.09 -11.91
CA GLU A 249 -5.18 6.32 -12.88
C GLU A 249 -6.56 6.35 -12.20
N SER A 250 -6.81 5.48 -11.22
CA SER A 250 -8.07 5.48 -10.48
C SER A 250 -8.20 6.72 -9.59
N THR A 251 -7.12 7.12 -8.91
CA THR A 251 -7.10 8.33 -8.08
C THR A 251 -7.24 9.60 -8.94
N ALA A 252 -6.69 9.62 -10.16
CA ALA A 252 -6.90 10.72 -11.10
C ALA A 252 -8.36 10.86 -11.54
N LEU A 253 -9.08 9.75 -11.70
CA LEU A 253 -10.50 9.74 -12.06
C LEU A 253 -11.40 10.08 -10.86
N ARG A 254 -11.08 9.52 -9.69
CA ARG A 254 -11.85 9.65 -8.46
C ARG A 254 -10.90 9.75 -7.26
N PRO A 255 -10.51 10.96 -6.81
CA PRO A 255 -9.48 11.14 -5.77
C PRO A 255 -9.73 10.43 -4.43
N ARG A 256 -10.99 10.11 -4.13
CA ARG A 256 -11.39 9.43 -2.89
C ARG A 256 -11.60 7.92 -3.04
N ILE A 257 -11.49 7.36 -4.25
CA ILE A 257 -11.71 5.91 -4.46
C ILE A 257 -10.72 5.09 -3.64
N ARG A 258 -11.18 4.00 -3.02
CA ARG A 258 -10.28 3.03 -2.37
C ARG A 258 -9.74 2.06 -3.41
N VAL A 259 -8.42 1.91 -3.45
CA VAL A 259 -7.76 0.86 -4.24
C VAL A 259 -7.30 -0.22 -3.27
N SER A 260 -7.97 -1.37 -3.29
CA SER A 260 -7.67 -2.51 -2.43
C SER A 260 -7.24 -3.73 -3.24
N ALA A 261 -6.68 -4.73 -2.57
CA ALA A 261 -6.30 -5.99 -3.21
C ALA A 261 -6.51 -7.16 -2.26
N ASP A 262 -6.90 -8.31 -2.83
CA ASP A 262 -6.96 -9.61 -2.16
C ASP A 262 -5.57 -10.26 -2.22
N LEU A 263 -4.96 -10.50 -1.06
CA LEU A 263 -3.52 -10.76 -0.94
C LEU A 263 -3.21 -12.11 -0.31
N ILE A 264 -2.28 -12.84 -0.91
CA ILE A 264 -1.90 -14.18 -0.46
C ILE A 264 -1.14 -14.15 0.87
N THR A 265 -1.43 -15.14 1.71
CA THR A 265 -0.79 -15.39 3.02
C THR A 265 -0.42 -16.86 3.16
N TYR A 266 0.28 -17.42 2.17
CA TYR A 266 0.60 -18.85 2.17
C TYR A 266 1.68 -19.21 3.19
N GLY A 267 1.45 -20.31 3.91
CA GLY A 267 2.34 -20.77 4.97
C GLY A 267 2.28 -19.89 6.21
N ASN A 268 3.34 -19.92 7.00
CA ASN A 268 3.52 -19.13 8.22
C ASN A 268 3.72 -17.65 7.91
N GLY A 269 3.22 -16.79 8.79
CA GLY A 269 3.45 -15.35 8.72
C GLY A 269 4.88 -15.01 9.15
N PRO A 270 5.47 -13.89 8.70
CA PRO A 270 6.81 -13.50 9.11
C PRO A 270 6.92 -13.34 10.64
N GLN A 271 7.81 -14.11 11.26
CA GLN A 271 8.04 -14.09 12.72
C GLN A 271 9.23 -13.22 13.14
N SER A 272 10.00 -12.72 12.18
CA SER A 272 11.19 -11.90 12.41
C SER A 272 11.27 -10.74 11.42
N VAL A 273 11.96 -9.68 11.84
CA VAL A 273 12.29 -8.55 10.95
C VAL A 273 13.05 -9.08 9.73
N GLY A 274 12.60 -8.72 8.53
CA GLY A 274 13.15 -9.23 7.27
C GLY A 274 12.69 -10.63 6.88
N GLY A 275 11.72 -11.23 7.58
CA GLY A 275 11.15 -12.52 7.21
C GLY A 275 10.22 -12.47 6.00
N TRP A 276 9.75 -11.28 5.59
CA TRP A 276 8.78 -11.08 4.51
C TRP A 276 9.24 -11.65 3.17
N GLU A 277 10.49 -11.38 2.80
CA GLU A 277 11.07 -11.74 1.51
C GLU A 277 11.22 -13.27 1.35
N SER A 278 11.21 -14.01 2.47
CA SER A 278 11.27 -15.47 2.49
C SER A 278 9.89 -16.15 2.37
N THR A 279 8.81 -15.38 2.48
CA THR A 279 7.44 -15.91 2.40
C THR A 279 7.11 -16.37 1.00
N ARG A 280 6.18 -17.33 0.89
CA ARG A 280 5.66 -17.76 -0.42
C ARG A 280 4.95 -16.62 -1.16
N THR A 281 4.35 -15.68 -0.44
CA THR A 281 3.73 -14.50 -1.06
C THR A 281 4.74 -13.67 -1.83
N TYR A 282 5.89 -13.37 -1.22
CA TYR A 282 6.96 -12.64 -1.87
C TYR A 282 7.75 -13.52 -2.84
N ALA A 283 8.35 -14.61 -2.37
CA ALA A 283 9.31 -15.40 -3.14
C ALA A 283 8.68 -16.27 -4.24
N GLU A 284 7.44 -16.74 -4.04
CA GLU A 284 6.79 -17.68 -4.97
C GLU A 284 5.77 -16.99 -5.88
N GLN A 285 4.87 -16.20 -5.30
CA GLN A 285 3.79 -15.54 -6.06
C GLN A 285 4.14 -14.15 -6.58
N LEU A 286 5.31 -13.65 -6.21
CA LEU A 286 5.82 -12.35 -6.65
C LEU A 286 4.85 -11.20 -6.33
N GLN A 287 4.14 -11.32 -5.21
CA GLN A 287 3.11 -10.37 -4.77
C GLN A 287 3.64 -9.51 -3.61
N ASP A 288 4.38 -8.44 -3.91
CA ASP A 288 5.02 -7.60 -2.89
C ASP A 288 4.08 -6.58 -2.24
N TRP A 289 3.02 -7.06 -1.61
CA TRP A 289 2.01 -6.17 -1.05
C TRP A 289 2.51 -5.32 0.12
N ARG A 290 3.52 -5.78 0.88
CA ARG A 290 4.15 -4.94 1.91
C ARG A 290 4.85 -3.74 1.28
N GLY A 291 5.58 -3.95 0.18
CA GLY A 291 6.17 -2.87 -0.61
C GLY A 291 5.11 -1.92 -1.17
N TRP A 292 3.96 -2.44 -1.61
CA TRP A 292 2.86 -1.61 -2.12
C TRP A 292 2.24 -0.69 -1.05
N LEU A 293 2.09 -1.17 0.18
CA LEU A 293 1.65 -0.36 1.33
C LEU A 293 2.71 0.67 1.73
N GLN A 294 4.00 0.28 1.70
CA GLN A 294 5.13 1.15 2.04
C GLN A 294 5.29 2.29 1.05
N GLU A 295 5.22 1.98 -0.24
CA GLU A 295 5.29 2.98 -1.32
C GLU A 295 4.03 3.86 -1.32
N GLY A 296 2.89 3.28 -0.96
CA GLY A 296 1.61 3.97 -0.93
C GLY A 296 0.77 3.81 -2.20
N ILE A 297 1.02 2.76 -2.99
CA ILE A 297 0.29 2.43 -4.23
C ILE A 297 -0.88 1.46 -4.00
N LEU A 298 -1.17 1.12 -2.74
CA LEU A 298 -2.34 0.35 -2.33
C LEU A 298 -2.95 1.01 -1.10
N ASP A 299 -4.26 1.28 -1.11
CA ASP A 299 -4.95 1.91 0.04
C ASP A 299 -5.24 0.90 1.15
N THR A 300 -5.67 -0.30 0.76
CA THR A 300 -6.06 -1.35 1.72
C THR A 300 -5.62 -2.72 1.24
N ALA A 301 -4.79 -3.36 2.04
CA ALA A 301 -4.43 -4.76 1.89
C ALA A 301 -5.50 -5.64 2.55
N ILE A 302 -6.27 -6.39 1.75
CA ILE A 302 -7.24 -7.36 2.25
C ILE A 302 -6.60 -8.74 2.21
N LEU A 303 -6.27 -9.28 3.37
CA LEU A 303 -5.55 -10.55 3.44
C LEU A 303 -6.49 -11.70 3.12
N MET A 304 -6.15 -12.54 2.16
CA MET A 304 -6.77 -13.86 2.00
C MET A 304 -6.20 -14.82 3.04
N ASN A 305 -6.48 -14.56 4.33
CA ASN A 305 -5.98 -15.36 5.45
C ASN A 305 -6.77 -16.66 5.62
N TYR A 306 -6.78 -17.46 4.54
CA TYR A 306 -7.64 -18.62 4.38
C TYR A 306 -7.08 -19.83 5.14
N LYS A 307 -7.29 -19.81 6.44
CA LYS A 307 -6.79 -20.82 7.37
C LYS A 307 -7.95 -21.52 8.05
N ARG A 308 -7.82 -22.85 8.16
CA ARG A 308 -8.75 -23.70 8.91
C ARG A 308 -8.39 -23.63 10.38
N ASP A 309 -9.28 -23.06 11.20
CA ASP A 309 -9.05 -22.93 12.65
C ASP A 309 -8.98 -24.29 13.34
N ALA A 310 -9.65 -25.30 12.79
CA ALA A 310 -9.62 -26.69 13.27
C ALA A 310 -8.23 -27.36 13.18
N LEU A 311 -7.30 -26.80 12.39
CA LEU A 311 -5.93 -27.29 12.28
C LEU A 311 -5.01 -26.37 13.06
N ALA A 312 -4.39 -26.88 14.14
CA ALA A 312 -3.54 -26.08 15.02
C ALA A 312 -2.45 -25.28 14.28
N SER A 313 -1.82 -25.88 13.26
CA SER A 313 -0.82 -25.20 12.44
C SER A 313 -1.41 -24.05 11.62
N GLN A 314 -2.59 -24.20 11.02
CA GLN A 314 -3.23 -23.13 10.26
C GLN A 314 -3.82 -22.05 11.19
N ARG A 315 -4.28 -22.44 12.38
CA ARG A 315 -4.70 -21.50 13.43
C ARG A 315 -3.53 -20.58 13.82
N GLN A 316 -2.35 -21.15 14.05
CA GLN A 316 -1.13 -20.37 14.27
C GLN A 316 -0.83 -19.46 13.07
N MET A 317 -0.84 -19.98 11.84
CA MET A 317 -0.60 -19.16 10.64
C MET A 317 -1.59 -17.98 10.53
N TYR A 318 -2.86 -18.18 10.91
CA TYR A 318 -3.87 -17.11 10.90
C TYR A 318 -3.45 -15.99 11.84
N ASP A 319 -3.11 -16.34 13.08
CA ASP A 319 -2.70 -15.41 14.12
C ASP A 319 -1.44 -14.64 13.66
N GLU A 320 -0.41 -15.36 13.16
CA GLU A 320 0.84 -14.77 12.68
C GLU A 320 0.66 -13.76 11.53
N TRP A 321 -0.17 -14.09 10.54
CA TRP A 321 -0.44 -13.17 9.41
C TRP A 321 -1.27 -11.96 9.84
N SER A 322 -2.22 -12.15 10.76
CA SER A 322 -3.05 -11.06 11.30
C SER A 322 -2.17 -10.09 12.08
N GLU A 323 -1.28 -10.58 12.93
CA GLU A 323 -0.28 -9.75 13.65
C GLU A 323 0.61 -8.99 12.66
N PHE A 324 1.24 -9.70 11.73
CA PHE A 324 2.16 -9.10 10.76
C PHE A 324 1.50 -7.98 9.94
N ALA A 325 0.27 -8.19 9.48
CA ALA A 325 -0.44 -7.20 8.68
C ALA A 325 -0.73 -5.92 9.47
N LYS A 326 -1.21 -6.05 10.71
CA LYS A 326 -1.51 -4.90 11.56
C LYS A 326 -0.28 -4.05 11.85
N ASP A 327 0.90 -4.69 11.95
CA ASP A 327 2.18 -4.04 12.22
C ASP A 327 2.90 -3.50 10.97
N ASN A 328 2.41 -3.78 9.75
CA ASN A 328 3.05 -3.39 8.49
C ASN A 328 2.13 -2.54 7.59
N GLN A 329 1.28 -1.69 8.18
CA GLN A 329 0.34 -0.84 7.46
C GLN A 329 0.94 0.45 6.89
N TYR A 330 2.06 0.93 7.44
CA TYR A 330 2.66 2.24 7.10
C TYR A 330 1.63 3.38 7.16
N ARG A 331 1.48 4.18 6.09
CA ARG A 331 0.43 5.22 5.97
C ARG A 331 -0.79 4.72 5.20
N ARG A 332 -1.04 3.42 5.22
CA ARG A 332 -2.12 2.72 4.52
C ARG A 332 -2.87 1.86 5.54
N SER A 333 -3.57 0.83 5.09
CA SER A 333 -4.43 0.04 5.97
C SER A 333 -4.44 -1.44 5.59
N THR A 334 -4.73 -2.29 6.56
CA THR A 334 -4.95 -3.73 6.36
C THR A 334 -6.31 -4.17 6.93
N ALA A 335 -6.94 -5.13 6.26
CA ALA A 335 -8.12 -5.83 6.77
C ALA A 335 -7.88 -7.34 6.64
N ASP A 336 -8.26 -8.10 7.66
CA ASP A 336 -8.03 -9.55 7.68
C ASP A 336 -9.23 -10.31 7.10
N GLY A 337 -8.97 -11.13 6.08
CA GLY A 337 -9.97 -11.94 5.42
C GLY A 337 -10.06 -13.35 5.99
N THR A 338 -11.26 -13.75 6.39
CA THR A 338 -11.57 -15.10 6.90
C THR A 338 -12.19 -15.95 5.78
N ALA A 339 -11.65 -17.14 5.54
CA ALA A 339 -12.29 -18.14 4.70
C ALA A 339 -13.43 -18.84 5.46
N LEU A 340 -14.60 -18.21 5.51
CA LEU A 340 -15.84 -18.75 6.04
C LEU A 340 -16.13 -20.16 5.51
N TYR A 341 -15.98 -20.39 4.20
CA TYR A 341 -16.24 -21.71 3.59
C TYR A 341 -15.31 -22.84 4.07
N LEU A 342 -14.20 -22.51 4.74
CA LEU A 342 -13.27 -23.47 5.33
C LEU A 342 -13.47 -23.70 6.83
N ASN A 343 -14.34 -22.92 7.47
CA ASN A 343 -14.50 -22.89 8.93
C ASN A 343 -15.96 -23.11 9.33
N ASP A 344 -16.18 -23.67 10.52
CA ASP A 344 -17.50 -23.58 11.15
C ASP A 344 -17.75 -22.15 11.66
N ILE A 345 -18.95 -21.90 12.19
CA ILE A 345 -19.33 -20.56 12.66
C ILE A 345 -18.48 -20.11 13.84
N ALA A 346 -18.23 -20.98 14.82
CA ALA A 346 -17.46 -20.61 16.01
C ALA A 346 -16.00 -20.22 15.64
N ALA A 347 -15.37 -20.99 14.77
CA ALA A 347 -14.07 -20.70 14.20
C ALA A 347 -14.06 -19.37 13.42
N SER A 348 -15.09 -19.12 12.61
CA SER A 348 -15.22 -17.86 11.86
C SER A 348 -15.35 -16.65 12.77
N VAL A 349 -16.13 -16.75 13.84
CA VAL A 349 -16.29 -15.67 14.84
C VAL A 349 -14.99 -15.44 15.61
N ARG A 350 -14.26 -16.49 15.98
CA ARG A 350 -12.92 -16.35 16.59
C ARG A 350 -11.99 -15.56 15.67
N GLN A 351 -11.92 -15.93 14.39
CA GLN A 351 -11.07 -15.24 13.41
C GLN A 351 -11.51 -13.77 13.24
N ALA A 352 -12.81 -13.48 13.22
CA ALA A 352 -13.32 -12.10 13.21
C ALA A 352 -12.89 -11.31 14.46
N ARG A 353 -12.89 -11.93 15.65
CA ARG A 353 -12.38 -11.29 16.88
C ARG A 353 -10.90 -10.95 16.78
N ILE A 354 -10.11 -11.84 16.20
CA ILE A 354 -8.68 -11.59 16.00
C ILE A 354 -8.47 -10.48 14.99
N ALA A 355 -9.18 -10.49 13.86
CA ALA A 355 -9.08 -9.47 12.81
C ALA A 355 -9.27 -8.04 13.35
N VAL A 356 -10.28 -7.83 14.21
CA VAL A 356 -10.60 -6.51 14.77
C VAL A 356 -9.86 -6.16 16.07
N ALA A 357 -9.18 -7.12 16.69
CA ALA A 357 -8.35 -6.88 17.87
C ALA A 357 -7.01 -6.25 17.48
N PRO A 358 -6.41 -5.40 18.34
CA PRO A 358 -5.03 -4.95 18.16
C PRO A 358 -4.03 -6.12 18.12
N SER A 359 -2.91 -5.90 17.47
CA SER A 359 -1.72 -6.75 17.54
C SER A 359 -1.11 -6.71 18.94
N GLY A 360 -0.16 -7.61 19.21
CA GLY A 360 0.66 -7.58 20.42
C GLY A 360 1.44 -6.27 20.58
N ALA A 361 1.75 -5.57 19.48
CA ALA A 361 2.36 -4.23 19.48
C ALA A 361 1.35 -3.08 19.67
N GLY A 362 0.05 -3.39 19.76
CA GLY A 362 -1.03 -2.41 19.94
C GLY A 362 -1.52 -1.75 18.65
N ASN A 363 -1.07 -2.21 17.47
CA ASN A 363 -1.55 -1.69 16.19
C ASN A 363 -2.83 -2.42 15.76
N SER A 364 -3.79 -1.71 15.20
CA SER A 364 -5.04 -2.31 14.71
C SER A 364 -5.13 -2.19 13.20
N GLY A 365 -5.53 -3.28 12.55
CA GLY A 365 -6.05 -3.24 11.19
C GLY A 365 -7.39 -2.51 11.17
N ILE A 366 -7.86 -2.15 9.99
CA ILE A 366 -9.11 -1.40 9.84
C ILE A 366 -10.34 -2.28 9.94
N GLY A 367 -10.24 -3.61 9.88
CA GLY A 367 -11.38 -4.49 10.11
C GLY A 367 -11.25 -5.89 9.51
N TRP A 368 -12.40 -6.43 9.10
CA TRP A 368 -12.60 -7.85 8.78
C TRP A 368 -13.35 -8.04 7.45
N VAL A 369 -12.97 -9.07 6.71
CA VAL A 369 -13.62 -9.43 5.43
C VAL A 369 -13.99 -10.92 5.40
N GLY A 370 -15.26 -11.22 5.15
CA GLY A 370 -15.77 -12.60 5.10
C GLY A 370 -15.78 -13.20 3.70
N TYR A 371 -14.99 -14.26 3.47
CA TYR A 371 -14.91 -15.01 2.21
C TYR A 371 -15.58 -16.38 2.36
N SER A 372 -16.69 -16.70 1.69
CA SER A 372 -17.51 -15.82 0.85
C SER A 372 -18.94 -15.76 1.37
N TYR A 373 -19.65 -14.70 0.97
CA TYR A 373 -21.08 -14.52 1.22
C TYR A 373 -21.92 -15.74 0.82
N ARG A 374 -21.57 -16.33 -0.33
CA ARG A 374 -22.29 -17.48 -0.90
C ARG A 374 -22.19 -18.71 0.00
N THR A 375 -21.02 -18.96 0.55
CA THR A 375 -20.71 -20.15 1.35
C THR A 375 -20.15 -19.74 2.72
N PRO A 376 -21.02 -19.33 3.67
CA PRO A 376 -20.61 -18.68 4.91
C PRO A 376 -20.14 -19.65 6.01
N ASP A 377 -20.05 -20.95 5.73
CA ASP A 377 -19.49 -21.96 6.64
C ASP A 377 -19.22 -23.32 5.94
N THR A 378 -18.63 -24.26 6.66
CA THR A 378 -18.36 -25.63 6.20
C THR A 378 -19.63 -26.46 5.90
N LEU A 379 -20.75 -26.25 6.61
CA LEU A 379 -21.98 -27.00 6.36
C LEU A 379 -22.66 -26.56 5.06
N ALA A 380 -22.67 -25.26 4.76
CA ALA A 380 -23.08 -24.76 3.46
C ALA A 380 -22.15 -25.28 2.36
N ASN A 381 -20.84 -25.29 2.60
CA ASN A 381 -19.86 -25.78 1.64
C ASN A 381 -20.04 -27.28 1.32
N ALA A 382 -20.45 -28.07 2.32
CA ALA A 382 -20.76 -29.49 2.16
C ALA A 382 -22.17 -29.76 1.61
N GLY A 383 -23.01 -28.73 1.43
CA GLY A 383 -24.40 -28.88 1.00
C GLY A 383 -25.32 -29.51 2.05
N THR A 384 -24.91 -29.57 3.32
CA THR A 384 -25.70 -30.17 4.41
C THR A 384 -26.57 -29.16 5.14
N ARG A 385 -26.31 -27.86 4.98
CA ARG A 385 -27.17 -26.74 5.40
C ARG A 385 -27.34 -25.76 4.25
N SER A 386 -28.51 -25.15 4.12
CA SER A 386 -28.71 -24.14 3.08
C SER A 386 -27.84 -22.91 3.38
N ALA A 387 -27.33 -22.27 2.34
CA ALA A 387 -26.51 -21.07 2.49
C ALA A 387 -27.26 -19.93 3.24
N ALA A 388 -28.57 -19.79 3.01
CA ALA A 388 -29.39 -18.83 3.72
C ALA A 388 -29.46 -19.10 5.23
N ALA A 389 -29.66 -20.36 5.64
CA ALA A 389 -29.65 -20.74 7.05
C ALA A 389 -28.27 -20.53 7.68
N SER A 390 -27.19 -20.89 6.98
CA SER A 390 -25.83 -20.61 7.47
C SER A 390 -25.53 -19.12 7.62
N ARG A 391 -26.02 -18.25 6.70
CA ARG A 391 -25.88 -16.80 6.81
C ARG A 391 -26.61 -16.25 8.04
N THR A 392 -27.81 -16.74 8.33
CA THR A 392 -28.56 -16.35 9.54
C THR A 392 -27.79 -16.70 10.81
N GLU A 393 -27.24 -17.92 10.87
CA GLU A 393 -26.49 -18.40 12.03
C GLU A 393 -25.17 -17.65 12.21
N LEU A 394 -24.43 -17.40 11.13
CA LEU A 394 -23.21 -16.57 11.16
C LEU A 394 -23.52 -15.14 11.62
N THR A 395 -24.57 -14.53 11.05
CA THR A 395 -25.01 -13.18 11.41
C THR A 395 -25.34 -13.06 12.89
N SER A 396 -26.11 -14.03 13.41
CA SER A 396 -26.43 -14.11 14.83
C SER A 396 -25.17 -14.22 15.69
N ALA A 397 -24.24 -15.10 15.32
CA ALA A 397 -23.01 -15.30 16.08
C ALA A 397 -22.04 -14.11 16.04
N LEU A 398 -22.06 -13.31 14.97
CA LEU A 398 -21.26 -12.08 14.88
C LEU A 398 -21.84 -10.93 15.71
N THR A 399 -23.17 -10.82 15.78
CA THR A 399 -23.86 -9.64 16.33
C THR A 399 -24.49 -9.86 17.71
N GLN A 400 -24.60 -11.11 18.17
CA GLN A 400 -25.25 -11.50 19.41
C GLN A 400 -24.43 -12.56 20.16
N ALA A 401 -24.67 -12.70 21.47
CA ALA A 401 -24.11 -13.81 22.24
C ALA A 401 -24.87 -15.09 21.88
N THR A 402 -24.15 -16.13 21.46
CA THR A 402 -24.73 -17.39 20.99
C THR A 402 -23.93 -18.58 21.54
N PRO A 403 -24.38 -19.84 21.37
CA PRO A 403 -23.56 -21.01 21.69
C PRO A 403 -22.25 -21.10 20.88
N TYR A 404 -22.17 -20.43 19.71
CA TYR A 404 -20.94 -20.37 18.91
C TYR A 404 -19.90 -19.42 19.51
N ASP A 405 -20.35 -18.38 20.21
CA ASP A 405 -19.53 -17.41 20.92
C ASP A 405 -20.34 -16.71 22.01
N SER A 406 -20.01 -17.02 23.27
CA SER A 406 -20.68 -16.46 24.44
C SER A 406 -20.03 -15.17 24.96
N ALA A 407 -18.96 -14.69 24.31
CA ALA A 407 -18.25 -13.50 24.76
C ALA A 407 -19.09 -12.22 24.56
N ILE A 408 -19.10 -11.36 25.58
CA ILE A 408 -19.83 -10.10 25.61
C ILE A 408 -18.82 -8.94 25.73
N PRO A 409 -18.91 -7.89 24.88
CA PRO A 409 -19.86 -7.76 23.78
C PRO A 409 -19.58 -8.74 22.61
N PRO A 410 -20.61 -9.08 21.80
CA PRO A 410 -20.41 -9.74 20.51
C PRO A 410 -19.39 -9.00 19.65
N VAL A 411 -18.70 -9.70 18.75
CA VAL A 411 -17.61 -9.10 17.96
C VAL A 411 -18.08 -7.89 17.14
N PHE A 412 -19.30 -7.94 16.59
CA PHE A 412 -19.96 -6.86 15.87
C PHE A 412 -21.20 -6.39 16.61
N ALA A 413 -21.05 -6.06 17.90
CA ALA A 413 -22.15 -5.51 18.72
C ALA A 413 -22.66 -4.15 18.23
N ASP A 414 -21.81 -3.38 17.54
CA ASP A 414 -22.09 -2.08 16.94
C ASP A 414 -22.07 -2.15 15.41
N ALA A 415 -22.38 -1.03 14.74
CA ALA A 415 -22.30 -0.87 13.28
C ALA A 415 -21.51 0.42 12.94
N PRO A 416 -20.17 0.41 13.09
CA PRO A 416 -19.35 1.60 12.91
C PRO A 416 -19.31 2.02 11.43
N PRO A 417 -19.00 3.30 11.14
CA PRO A 417 -18.80 3.75 9.77
C PRO A 417 -17.52 3.14 9.18
N VAL A 418 -17.41 3.20 7.85
CA VAL A 418 -16.16 2.84 7.17
C VAL A 418 -15.04 3.84 7.54
N PRO A 419 -13.83 3.37 7.92
CA PRO A 419 -12.70 4.22 8.21
C PRO A 419 -12.33 5.14 7.05
N GLN A 420 -12.16 6.43 7.36
CA GLN A 420 -11.68 7.41 6.40
C GLN A 420 -10.21 7.15 6.07
N MET A 421 -9.85 7.22 4.78
CA MET A 421 -8.45 7.19 4.35
C MET A 421 -7.86 8.59 4.52
N SER A 422 -7.20 8.85 5.65
CA SER A 422 -6.71 10.20 6.02
C SER A 422 -5.82 10.81 4.93
N TRP A 423 -5.00 10.00 4.25
CA TRP A 423 -4.15 10.43 3.14
C TRP A 423 -4.90 10.87 1.88
N LYS A 424 -6.19 10.50 1.73
CA LYS A 424 -7.09 10.95 0.66
C LYS A 424 -8.13 11.98 1.12
N ALA A 425 -8.57 11.91 2.37
CA ALA A 425 -9.55 12.84 2.94
C ALA A 425 -8.93 14.19 3.33
N ARG A 426 -7.67 14.19 3.78
CA ARG A 426 -6.89 15.38 4.16
C ARG A 426 -5.47 15.26 3.60
N PRO A 427 -5.32 15.26 2.26
CA PRO A 427 -4.03 15.02 1.64
C PRO A 427 -3.07 16.19 1.90
N ILE A 428 -1.84 15.85 2.28
CA ILE A 428 -0.70 16.79 2.34
C ILE A 428 0.34 16.51 1.24
N PHE A 429 0.13 15.43 0.49
CA PHE A 429 0.95 15.00 -0.65
C PHE A 429 0.10 14.93 -1.91
N GLY A 430 0.75 15.05 -3.06
CA GLY A 430 0.16 14.80 -4.37
C GLY A 430 0.88 13.69 -5.11
N HIS A 431 0.53 13.51 -6.37
CA HIS A 431 1.12 12.50 -7.23
C HIS A 431 1.48 13.08 -8.60
N LEU A 432 2.37 12.40 -9.32
CA LEU A 432 2.78 12.74 -10.68
C LEU A 432 2.81 11.48 -11.55
N ARG A 433 2.33 11.57 -12.78
CA ARG A 433 2.46 10.51 -13.79
C ARG A 433 2.88 11.08 -15.15
N GLY A 434 3.44 10.24 -16.01
CA GLY A 434 3.81 10.62 -17.37
C GLY A 434 4.06 9.43 -18.27
N ILE A 435 4.37 9.71 -19.54
CA ILE A 435 4.80 8.72 -20.53
C ILE A 435 6.15 9.20 -21.08
N ALA A 436 7.15 8.34 -20.98
CA ALA A 436 8.48 8.56 -21.53
C ALA A 436 8.53 8.05 -22.98
N VAL A 437 8.84 8.94 -23.92
CA VAL A 437 8.96 8.62 -25.34
C VAL A 437 10.36 8.96 -25.86
N ALA A 438 10.84 8.13 -26.78
CA ALA A 438 12.10 8.31 -27.47
C ALA A 438 11.97 9.41 -28.54
N ALA A 439 13.10 9.81 -29.12
CA ALA A 439 13.16 10.83 -30.17
C ALA A 439 12.38 10.45 -31.45
N ASP A 440 12.26 9.15 -31.72
CA ASP A 440 11.48 8.60 -32.84
C ASP A 440 9.99 8.41 -32.51
N GLY A 441 9.55 8.81 -31.30
CA GLY A 441 8.18 8.68 -30.82
C GLY A 441 7.83 7.31 -30.22
N SER A 442 8.76 6.35 -30.22
CA SER A 442 8.55 5.04 -29.59
C SER A 442 8.60 5.12 -28.07
N ALA A 443 7.92 4.20 -27.37
CA ALA A 443 7.95 4.14 -25.91
C ALA A 443 9.36 3.83 -25.36
N LEU A 444 9.77 4.54 -24.32
CA LEU A 444 10.95 4.21 -23.53
C LEU A 444 10.56 3.19 -22.47
N ALA A 445 10.50 1.91 -22.83
CA ALA A 445 10.20 0.81 -21.90
C ALA A 445 11.40 0.48 -20.99
N GLY A 446 11.14 0.07 -19.74
CA GLY A 446 12.18 -0.40 -18.80
C GLY A 446 13.26 0.64 -18.50
N THR A 447 12.94 1.92 -18.69
CA THR A 447 13.88 3.02 -18.62
C THR A 447 13.77 3.70 -17.26
N VAL A 448 14.91 3.93 -16.61
CA VAL A 448 14.94 4.71 -15.38
C VAL A 448 14.66 6.17 -15.69
N VAL A 449 13.71 6.73 -14.96
CA VAL A 449 13.38 8.15 -14.95
C VAL A 449 13.65 8.73 -13.57
N HIS A 450 14.20 9.94 -13.55
CA HIS A 450 14.58 10.64 -12.35
C HIS A 450 13.60 11.79 -12.13
N LEU A 451 12.95 11.81 -10.97
CA LEU A 451 12.15 12.95 -10.54
C LEU A 451 13.09 13.97 -9.91
N VAL A 452 13.19 15.15 -10.51
CA VAL A 452 14.06 16.24 -10.10
C VAL A 452 13.20 17.40 -9.61
N GLU A 453 13.42 17.93 -8.42
CA GLU A 453 12.70 19.14 -7.98
C GLU A 453 13.25 20.37 -8.73
N THR A 454 12.39 21.13 -9.41
CA THR A 454 12.82 22.20 -10.34
C THR A 454 13.52 23.35 -9.65
N SER A 455 13.12 23.69 -8.42
CA SER A 455 13.69 24.80 -7.65
C SER A 455 15.10 24.52 -7.15
N SER A 456 15.42 23.25 -6.88
CA SER A 456 16.66 22.82 -6.25
C SER A 456 17.58 22.04 -7.19
N GLY A 457 17.06 21.51 -8.30
CA GLY A 457 17.80 20.71 -9.27
C GLY A 457 18.09 19.28 -8.82
N LEU A 458 17.44 18.80 -7.76
CA LEU A 458 17.80 17.54 -7.10
C LEU A 458 16.92 16.37 -7.47
N ALA A 459 17.54 15.22 -7.74
CA ALA A 459 16.84 13.95 -7.85
C ALA A 459 16.22 13.57 -6.49
N VAL A 460 14.89 13.52 -6.44
CA VAL A 460 14.08 13.20 -5.27
C VAL A 460 13.72 11.72 -5.22
N ARG A 461 13.46 11.11 -6.38
CA ARG A 461 13.11 9.68 -6.49
C ARG A 461 13.35 9.20 -7.92
N ASN A 462 13.65 7.91 -8.06
CA ASN A 462 13.68 7.24 -9.36
C ASN A 462 12.48 6.33 -9.52
N ALA A 463 12.05 6.12 -10.76
CA ALA A 463 11.10 5.09 -11.14
C ALA A 463 11.56 4.44 -12.45
N THR A 464 11.09 3.23 -12.71
CA THR A 464 11.29 2.56 -14.00
C THR A 464 9.99 2.63 -14.78
N THR A 465 10.07 2.98 -16.05
CA THR A 465 8.91 3.00 -16.95
C THR A 465 8.41 1.58 -17.24
N ASP A 466 7.09 1.43 -17.37
CA ASP A 466 6.49 0.18 -17.82
C ASP A 466 6.75 -0.06 -19.32
N GLY A 467 6.28 -1.19 -19.84
CA GLY A 467 6.49 -1.56 -21.25
C GLY A 467 5.83 -0.61 -22.28
N THR A 468 4.97 0.31 -21.83
CA THR A 468 4.36 1.37 -22.65
C THR A 468 5.05 2.73 -22.48
N GLY A 469 6.13 2.79 -21.70
CA GLY A 469 6.83 4.02 -21.35
C GLY A 469 6.15 4.80 -20.21
N TRP A 470 5.05 4.30 -19.65
CA TRP A 470 4.33 4.98 -18.58
C TRP A 470 5.11 4.88 -17.27
N PHE A 471 5.07 5.94 -16.46
CA PHE A 471 5.65 5.95 -15.12
C PHE A 471 4.81 6.80 -14.17
N GLY A 472 5.03 6.63 -12.87
CA GLY A 472 4.34 7.42 -11.85
C GLY A 472 5.05 7.46 -10.51
N PHE A 473 4.77 8.51 -9.76
CA PHE A 473 5.30 8.79 -8.43
C PHE A 473 4.14 9.13 -7.49
N VAL A 474 4.09 8.44 -6.35
CA VAL A 474 3.08 8.68 -5.31
C VAL A 474 3.66 9.38 -4.10
N ASP A 475 2.78 10.03 -3.34
CA ASP A 475 3.08 10.66 -2.05
C ASP A 475 4.24 11.67 -2.15
N LEU A 476 4.21 12.49 -3.20
CA LEU A 476 5.16 13.55 -3.42
C LEU A 476 4.79 14.80 -2.63
N PRO A 477 5.76 15.47 -1.99
CA PRO A 477 5.55 16.81 -1.48
C PRO A 477 4.97 17.73 -2.56
N ILE A 478 4.20 18.74 -2.14
CA ILE A 478 3.72 19.75 -3.07
C ILE A 478 4.90 20.54 -3.65
N GLY A 479 4.88 20.79 -4.96
CA GLY A 479 6.00 21.45 -5.62
C GLY A 479 6.03 21.23 -7.13
N THR A 480 6.98 21.87 -7.80
CA THR A 480 7.22 21.67 -9.24
C THR A 480 8.41 20.75 -9.44
N TYR A 481 8.20 19.74 -10.28
CA TYR A 481 9.18 18.73 -10.58
C TYR A 481 9.42 18.65 -12.06
N ARG A 482 10.67 18.41 -12.43
CA ARG A 482 11.11 17.97 -13.74
C ARG A 482 11.32 16.47 -13.70
N VAL A 483 11.02 15.78 -14.80
CA VAL A 483 11.38 14.38 -14.98
C VAL A 483 12.46 14.28 -16.05
N THR A 484 13.56 13.59 -15.73
CA THR A 484 14.69 13.38 -16.63
C THR A 484 14.97 11.89 -16.84
N THR A 485 15.77 11.56 -17.84
CA THR A 485 16.27 10.21 -18.09
C THR A 485 17.66 10.26 -18.73
N ASP A 486 18.50 9.29 -18.39
CA ASP A 486 19.83 9.11 -18.98
C ASP A 486 19.78 8.30 -20.29
N SER A 487 18.59 7.88 -20.73
CA SER A 487 18.45 7.09 -21.95
C SER A 487 18.92 7.88 -23.18
N PRO A 488 19.89 7.36 -23.96
CA PRO A 488 20.36 8.02 -25.18
C PRO A 488 19.29 8.04 -26.28
N ARG A 489 18.19 7.30 -26.11
CA ARG A 489 17.05 7.28 -27.03
C ARG A 489 16.11 8.48 -26.83
N ALA A 490 16.18 9.20 -25.72
CA ALA A 490 15.35 10.37 -25.49
C ALA A 490 15.86 11.57 -26.32
N ALA A 491 14.95 12.33 -26.95
CA ALA A 491 15.31 13.51 -27.76
C ALA A 491 16.08 14.56 -26.96
N SER A 492 15.72 14.70 -25.69
CA SER A 492 16.48 15.43 -24.68
C SER A 492 16.48 14.59 -23.40
N GLY A 493 17.49 14.75 -22.55
CA GLY A 493 17.50 14.11 -21.23
C GLY A 493 16.35 14.57 -20.31
N VAL A 494 15.53 15.54 -20.72
CA VAL A 494 14.35 16.03 -20.00
C VAL A 494 13.08 15.54 -20.68
N LEU A 495 12.24 14.84 -19.93
CA LEU A 495 10.95 14.30 -20.40
C LEU A 495 9.81 15.31 -20.23
N GLY A 496 9.93 16.22 -19.26
CA GLY A 496 8.96 17.30 -19.04
C GLY A 496 8.97 17.80 -17.60
N GLU A 497 8.05 18.72 -17.30
CA GLU A 497 7.83 19.24 -15.94
C GLU A 497 6.35 19.10 -15.54
N GLY A 498 6.08 19.08 -14.24
CA GLY A 498 4.73 19.01 -13.69
C GLY A 498 4.69 19.56 -12.25
N THR A 499 3.56 20.18 -11.90
CA THR A 499 3.33 20.71 -10.55
C THR A 499 2.46 19.76 -9.76
N VAL A 500 2.99 19.24 -8.66
CA VAL A 500 2.30 18.35 -7.72
C VAL A 500 1.43 19.18 -6.77
N VAL A 501 0.14 18.85 -6.75
CA VAL A 501 -0.87 19.45 -5.88
C VAL A 501 -1.40 18.40 -4.91
N ALA A 502 -1.64 18.78 -3.67
CA ALA A 502 -2.14 17.88 -2.64
C ALA A 502 -3.45 17.19 -3.06
N GLY A 503 -3.48 15.85 -2.96
CA GLY A 503 -4.64 15.02 -3.28
C GLY A 503 -4.92 14.83 -4.76
N GLN A 504 -4.09 15.38 -5.65
CA GLN A 504 -4.27 15.31 -7.08
C GLN A 504 -3.20 14.44 -7.74
N VAL A 505 -3.55 13.85 -8.87
CA VAL A 505 -2.59 13.16 -9.75
C VAL A 505 -2.30 14.06 -10.94
N SER A 506 -1.12 14.66 -10.94
CA SER A 506 -0.68 15.59 -11.97
C SER A 506 -0.12 14.83 -13.17
N ALA A 507 -0.36 15.32 -14.38
CA ALA A 507 0.21 14.76 -15.60
C ALA A 507 1.41 15.61 -16.04
N LEU A 508 2.50 14.95 -16.42
CA LEU A 508 3.69 15.60 -16.95
C LEU A 508 3.33 16.41 -18.22
N GLY A 509 3.83 17.64 -18.33
CA GLY A 509 3.62 18.51 -19.48
C GLY A 509 2.26 19.21 -19.52
N GLN A 510 1.36 18.98 -18.54
CA GLN A 510 0.14 19.77 -18.43
C GLN A 510 0.33 20.98 -17.49
N PRO A 511 -0.22 22.15 -17.85
CA PRO A 511 -0.22 23.31 -16.94
C PRO A 511 -1.00 22.95 -15.67
N SER A 512 -0.63 23.58 -14.54
CA SER A 512 -1.28 23.34 -13.25
C SER A 512 -2.81 23.35 -13.40
N PRO A 513 -3.53 22.34 -12.89
CA PRO A 513 -4.99 22.38 -12.90
C PRO A 513 -5.45 23.63 -12.17
N THR A 514 -6.30 24.42 -12.82
CA THR A 514 -6.93 25.59 -12.19
C THR A 514 -7.81 25.06 -11.06
N PRO A 515 -7.62 25.49 -9.80
CA PRO A 515 -8.45 25.00 -8.71
C PRO A 515 -9.93 25.34 -8.98
N THR A 516 -10.77 24.31 -9.11
CA THR A 516 -12.22 24.47 -9.11
C THR A 516 -12.64 25.02 -7.74
N PRO A 517 -13.34 26.17 -7.66
CA PRO A 517 -13.60 26.81 -6.38
C PRO A 517 -14.60 25.99 -5.55
N SER A 518 -14.16 25.55 -4.36
CA SER A 518 -15.06 25.20 -3.26
C SER A 518 -15.42 26.47 -2.49
N VAL A 519 -16.70 26.64 -2.17
CA VAL A 519 -17.26 27.87 -1.58
C VAL A 519 -16.86 27.99 -0.10
N SER A 520 -15.95 28.91 0.22
CA SER A 520 -15.84 29.59 1.54
C SER A 520 -14.84 30.76 1.49
N PRO A 521 -14.97 31.78 2.37
CA PRO A 521 -14.70 33.17 2.01
C PRO A 521 -13.23 33.56 1.98
N SER A 522 -12.96 34.52 1.09
CA SER A 522 -11.67 35.09 0.69
C SER A 522 -10.90 35.79 1.81
N PRO A 523 -9.56 35.69 1.84
CA PRO A 523 -8.69 36.75 2.30
C PRO A 523 -8.08 37.52 1.11
N SER A 524 -7.91 38.83 1.31
CA SER A 524 -7.31 39.80 0.37
C SER A 524 -5.84 39.48 0.02
N PRO A 525 -5.34 39.90 -1.16
CA PRO A 525 -3.99 39.59 -1.60
C PRO A 525 -2.95 40.51 -0.94
N SER A 526 -1.83 39.93 -0.50
CA SER A 526 -0.58 40.65 -0.24
C SER A 526 0.46 40.33 -1.33
N PRO A 527 1.36 41.27 -1.64
CA PRO A 527 2.19 41.21 -2.84
C PRO A 527 3.34 40.19 -2.72
N THR A 528 3.67 39.58 -3.86
CA THR A 528 4.79 38.66 -4.08
C THR A 528 6.14 39.32 -3.78
N PRO A 529 7.02 38.73 -2.94
CA PRO A 529 8.38 39.24 -2.77
C PRO A 529 9.34 38.68 -3.84
N ALA A 530 10.33 39.50 -4.21
CA ALA A 530 11.45 39.18 -5.10
C ALA A 530 12.38 38.08 -4.51
N PRO A 531 13.21 37.39 -5.31
CA PRO A 531 14.06 36.29 -4.84
C PRO A 531 15.09 36.79 -3.81
N GLY A 532 14.94 36.33 -2.57
CA GLY A 532 15.83 36.66 -1.44
C GLY A 532 17.01 35.70 -1.31
N ALA A 533 18.08 36.18 -0.69
CA ALA A 533 19.28 35.42 -0.34
C ALA A 533 18.95 34.15 0.48
N CYS A 534 19.84 33.14 0.44
CA CYS A 534 19.66 31.92 1.19
C CYS A 534 19.42 32.21 2.70
N GLN A 535 18.30 31.73 3.21
CA GLN A 535 17.91 31.90 4.60
C GLN A 535 17.66 30.55 5.25
N GLN A 536 18.23 30.35 6.45
CA GLN A 536 17.95 29.19 7.28
C GLN A 536 16.51 29.24 7.79
N SER A 537 15.80 28.11 7.69
CA SER A 537 14.47 27.94 8.28
C SER A 537 14.29 26.50 8.75
N ILE A 538 13.57 26.28 9.84
CA ILE A 538 13.18 24.94 10.29
C ILE A 538 11.67 24.84 10.12
N GLY A 539 11.22 23.78 9.42
CA GLY A 539 9.80 23.49 9.27
C GLY A 539 9.10 23.20 10.61
N PRO A 540 7.77 23.06 10.62
CA PRO A 540 7.05 22.68 11.83
C PRO A 540 7.54 21.32 12.35
N GLY A 541 7.64 21.19 13.67
CA GLY A 541 7.90 19.92 14.32
C GLY A 541 6.76 18.92 14.10
N ILE A 542 7.09 17.63 14.17
CA ILE A 542 6.11 16.56 14.14
C ILE A 542 5.77 16.22 15.59
N ALA A 543 4.52 16.46 15.97
CA ALA A 543 4.04 16.22 17.33
C ALA A 543 4.04 14.72 17.67
N PRO A 544 4.21 14.34 18.95
CA PRO A 544 4.07 12.96 19.38
C PRO A 544 2.67 12.41 19.04
N PRO A 545 2.53 11.08 18.85
CA PRO A 545 1.22 10.47 18.68
C PRO A 545 0.41 10.59 19.98
N SER A 546 -0.92 10.51 19.88
CA SER A 546 -1.83 10.60 21.04
C SER A 546 -1.66 9.46 22.04
N SER A 547 -1.03 8.36 21.63
CA SER A 547 -0.69 7.21 22.46
C SER A 547 0.56 6.51 21.91
N VAL A 548 1.33 5.87 22.79
CA VAL A 548 2.49 5.05 22.43
C VAL A 548 2.42 3.70 23.13
N ALA A 549 2.93 2.66 22.46
CA ALA A 549 3.05 1.32 23.04
C ALA A 549 3.95 1.35 24.30
N SER A 550 3.66 0.48 25.27
CA SER A 550 4.33 0.42 26.57
C SER A 550 4.29 -1.01 27.13
N GLY A 551 5.28 -1.36 27.95
CA GLY A 551 5.32 -2.64 28.66
C GLY A 551 5.87 -3.81 27.83
N VAL A 552 6.53 -3.54 26.71
CA VAL A 552 7.11 -4.58 25.85
C VAL A 552 8.32 -5.20 26.54
N GLY A 553 8.35 -6.54 26.64
CA GLY A 553 9.39 -7.24 27.39
C GLY A 553 10.79 -7.04 26.79
N GLY A 554 11.68 -6.30 27.48
CA GLY A 554 13.06 -6.06 27.01
C GLY A 554 13.36 -4.58 26.77
N PHE A 555 14.25 -4.31 25.81
CA PHE A 555 14.61 -2.94 25.40
C PHE A 555 13.79 -2.55 24.15
N HIS A 556 12.85 -1.62 24.31
CA HIS A 556 12.00 -1.18 23.21
C HIS A 556 11.85 0.33 23.25
N ALA A 557 11.66 0.93 22.08
CA ALA A 557 11.42 2.35 21.93
C ALA A 557 10.19 2.58 21.05
N SER A 558 9.42 3.61 21.34
CA SER A 558 8.37 4.12 20.45
C SER A 558 8.70 5.55 20.06
N TRP A 559 8.53 5.90 18.79
CA TRP A 559 8.74 7.27 18.33
C TRP A 559 7.76 8.22 19.04
N TYR A 560 8.26 9.37 19.51
CA TYR A 560 7.54 10.30 20.38
C TYR A 560 7.76 11.77 19.96
N GLY A 561 7.76 12.02 18.65
CA GLY A 561 7.88 13.36 18.07
C GLY A 561 9.30 13.74 17.63
N GLN A 562 9.40 14.75 16.77
CA GLN A 562 10.69 15.28 16.28
C GLN A 562 10.60 16.73 15.82
N SER A 563 11.74 17.40 15.75
CA SER A 563 11.92 18.69 15.07
C SER A 563 11.55 18.60 13.59
N GLY A 564 11.14 19.73 13.01
CA GLY A 564 10.85 19.82 11.58
C GLY A 564 12.11 19.78 10.72
N TYR A 565 11.88 19.73 9.41
CA TYR A 565 12.93 19.62 8.41
C TYR A 565 13.60 20.97 8.13
N PRO A 566 14.94 21.07 8.24
CA PRO A 566 15.62 22.33 8.04
C PRO A 566 15.91 22.59 6.57
N THR A 567 15.77 23.86 6.20
CA THR A 567 16.42 24.47 5.04
C THR A 567 17.64 25.25 5.55
N LEU A 568 18.81 25.01 4.96
CA LEU A 568 20.11 25.54 5.36
C LEU A 568 20.85 26.13 4.16
N CYS A 569 21.82 27.00 4.41
CA CYS A 569 22.81 27.41 3.43
C CYS A 569 24.05 26.51 3.52
N PRO A 570 24.88 26.40 2.47
CA PRO A 570 26.01 25.48 2.46
C PRO A 570 26.95 25.77 3.63
N GLY A 571 27.36 24.73 4.36
CA GLY A 571 28.20 24.84 5.56
C GLY A 571 27.47 25.29 6.84
N GLN A 572 26.19 25.69 6.78
CA GLN A 572 25.42 25.98 7.98
C GLN A 572 25.07 24.69 8.72
N THR A 573 24.93 24.81 10.04
CA THR A 573 24.48 23.71 10.89
C THR A 573 23.05 23.94 11.37
N SER A 574 22.36 22.83 11.64
CA SER A 574 21.07 22.84 12.32
C SER A 574 21.06 21.80 13.41
N THR A 575 20.34 22.09 14.48
CA THR A 575 20.04 21.11 15.52
C THR A 575 18.78 20.35 15.12
N ALA A 576 18.89 19.02 15.04
CA ALA A 576 17.76 18.11 14.91
C ALA A 576 17.49 17.46 16.26
N VAL A 577 16.21 17.26 16.55
CA VAL A 577 15.73 16.71 17.82
C VAL A 577 14.71 15.61 17.55
N VAL A 578 14.83 14.48 18.24
CA VAL A 578 13.85 13.41 18.22
C VAL A 578 13.64 12.83 19.58
N ALA A 579 12.39 12.56 19.92
CA ALA A 579 12.02 11.90 21.14
C ALA A 579 11.68 10.44 20.88
N TYR A 580 12.20 9.58 21.74
CA TYR A 580 11.75 8.20 21.86
C TYR A 580 11.22 7.96 23.27
N TYR A 581 10.05 7.36 23.34
CA TYR A 581 9.47 6.84 24.56
C TYR A 581 10.03 5.43 24.81
N ASN A 582 10.53 5.15 26.01
CA ASN A 582 10.94 3.81 26.39
C ASN A 582 9.69 2.95 26.62
N SER A 583 9.29 2.24 25.58
CA SER A 583 8.16 1.32 25.58
C SER A 583 8.51 -0.04 26.20
N GLY A 584 9.79 -0.28 26.49
CA GLY A 584 10.29 -1.53 27.05
C GLY A 584 10.11 -1.66 28.57
N THR A 585 10.23 -2.88 29.08
CA THR A 585 10.29 -3.15 30.53
C THR A 585 11.69 -2.93 31.12
N ARG A 586 12.72 -2.73 30.29
CA ARG A 586 14.10 -2.42 30.72
C ARG A 586 14.44 -0.95 30.44
N GLY A 587 14.99 -0.27 31.45
CA GLY A 587 15.50 1.08 31.27
C GLY A 587 16.85 1.13 30.56
N TRP A 588 17.14 2.25 29.93
CA TRP A 588 18.39 2.49 29.20
C TRP A 588 19.40 3.20 30.11
N LEU A 589 20.56 2.59 30.33
CA LEU A 589 21.58 3.09 31.25
C LEU A 589 22.76 3.66 30.47
N ALA A 590 23.00 4.97 30.59
CA ALA A 590 24.11 5.62 29.93
C ALA A 590 25.46 5.06 30.41
N GLY A 591 26.45 5.03 29.51
CA GLY A 591 27.81 4.57 29.83
C GLY A 591 27.96 3.06 30.03
N THR A 592 26.89 2.27 29.88
CA THR A 592 26.91 0.81 30.06
C THR A 592 26.62 0.09 28.75
N LEU A 593 27.63 -0.54 28.14
CA LEU A 593 27.47 -1.33 26.92
C LEU A 593 26.44 -2.44 27.12
N GLY A 594 25.57 -2.65 26.13
CA GLY A 594 24.43 -3.56 26.21
C GLY A 594 23.22 -3.01 26.97
N GLN A 595 23.27 -1.75 27.44
CA GLN A 595 22.16 -1.06 28.11
C GLN A 595 21.97 0.40 27.68
N VAL A 596 22.98 1.03 27.07
CA VAL A 596 22.93 2.42 26.59
C VAL A 596 22.23 2.53 25.24
N ALA A 597 21.29 3.48 25.12
CA ALA A 597 20.59 3.78 23.89
C ALA A 597 21.35 4.81 23.01
N TYR A 598 21.43 4.48 21.73
CA TYR A 598 21.97 5.31 20.66
C TYR A 598 20.94 5.50 19.55
N LEU A 599 21.20 6.47 18.68
CA LEU A 599 20.63 6.58 17.34
C LEU A 599 21.69 6.17 16.33
N GLY A 600 21.36 5.25 15.44
CA GLY A 600 22.22 4.82 14.34
C GLY A 600 21.67 5.21 12.98
N THR A 601 22.55 5.37 12.00
CA THR A 601 22.15 5.56 10.59
C THR A 601 21.46 4.31 10.05
N TRP A 602 20.43 4.52 9.22
CA TRP A 602 19.54 3.44 8.78
C TRP A 602 19.21 3.50 7.28
N ASN A 603 18.54 2.45 6.79
CA ASN A 603 18.00 2.38 5.43
C ASN A 603 16.80 3.33 5.26
N PRO A 604 16.47 3.76 4.03
CA PRO A 604 17.18 3.49 2.78
C PRO A 604 18.45 4.34 2.60
N GLU A 605 18.51 5.53 3.18
CA GLU A 605 19.60 6.49 3.00
C GLU A 605 20.04 7.03 4.38
N PRO A 606 21.34 6.95 4.75
CA PRO A 606 22.50 6.49 3.96
C PRO A 606 22.66 4.96 3.88
N GLY A 607 21.76 4.20 4.52
CA GLY A 607 21.89 2.76 4.71
C GLY A 607 22.31 2.42 6.14
N GLN A 608 21.99 1.20 6.59
CA GLN A 608 22.34 0.73 7.92
C GLN A 608 23.84 0.82 8.18
N ASP A 609 24.22 1.50 9.27
CA ASP A 609 25.60 1.69 9.72
C ASP A 609 26.52 2.41 8.70
N ARG A 610 25.96 3.13 7.73
CA ARG A 610 26.70 3.89 6.71
C ARG A 610 26.93 5.35 7.12
N ALA A 611 28.05 5.92 6.65
CA ALA A 611 28.35 7.34 6.78
C ALA A 611 27.43 8.20 5.91
N THR A 612 27.25 9.46 6.29
CA THR A 612 26.42 10.45 5.57
C THR A 612 27.17 11.77 5.43
N ALA A 613 26.82 12.54 4.41
CA ALA A 613 27.31 13.90 4.22
C ALA A 613 26.72 14.90 5.24
N LEU A 614 25.72 14.50 6.03
CA LEU A 614 25.01 15.37 6.96
C LEU A 614 25.62 15.45 8.36
N GLY A 615 26.54 14.55 8.72
CA GLY A 615 27.15 14.55 10.03
C GLY A 615 27.89 13.26 10.37
N GLY A 616 28.63 13.31 11.47
CA GLY A 616 29.54 12.25 11.89
C GLY A 616 30.64 12.75 12.83
N ASP A 617 31.69 11.94 12.99
CA ASP A 617 32.87 12.21 13.81
C ASP A 617 34.12 12.55 12.97
N GLY A 618 33.99 12.65 11.64
CA GLY A 618 35.11 12.76 10.72
C GLY A 618 35.63 11.41 10.20
N GLY A 619 35.17 10.29 10.77
CA GLY A 619 35.47 8.94 10.31
C GLY A 619 34.63 8.53 9.10
N GLY A 620 35.11 7.56 8.32
CA GLY A 620 34.32 6.96 7.23
C GLY A 620 33.89 7.92 6.12
N GLY A 621 34.52 9.10 5.99
CA GLY A 621 34.16 10.14 5.02
C GLY A 621 33.02 11.07 5.47
N SER A 622 32.53 10.94 6.71
CA SER A 622 31.52 11.83 7.28
C SER A 622 32.12 13.19 7.71
N PRO A 623 31.34 14.29 7.72
CA PRO A 623 31.77 15.53 8.37
C PRO A 623 31.87 15.35 9.90
N ASN A 624 32.70 16.15 10.56
CA ASN A 624 32.71 16.18 12.03
C ASN A 624 31.67 17.17 12.55
N THR A 625 30.53 16.66 13.00
CA THR A 625 29.44 17.43 13.61
C THR A 625 29.30 17.16 15.11
N GLY A 626 30.24 16.41 15.70
CA GLY A 626 30.18 15.99 17.10
C GLY A 626 29.27 14.79 17.35
N TRP A 627 28.92 14.02 16.32
CA TRP A 627 28.26 12.74 16.51
C TRP A 627 29.18 11.77 17.26
N PRO A 628 28.65 10.88 18.11
CA PRO A 628 29.45 9.85 18.77
C PRO A 628 30.32 9.01 17.83
N ARG A 629 29.85 8.76 16.60
CA ARG A 629 30.61 8.11 15.51
C ARG A 629 30.01 8.48 14.15
N TYR A 630 30.73 8.27 13.06
CA TYR A 630 30.23 8.47 11.68
C TYR A 630 28.87 7.83 11.37
N ASN A 631 28.48 6.77 12.09
CA ASN A 631 27.20 6.06 11.95
C ASN A 631 26.40 5.99 13.27
N ARG A 632 26.80 6.74 14.29
CA ARG A 632 26.10 6.86 15.59
C ARG A 632 25.78 8.33 15.79
N VAL A 633 24.55 8.68 15.48
CA VAL A 633 24.06 10.05 15.34
C VAL A 633 23.99 10.78 16.68
N ALA A 634 23.48 10.10 17.71
CA ALA A 634 23.40 10.63 19.06
C ALA A 634 23.35 9.50 20.09
N VAL A 635 23.69 9.83 21.33
CA VAL A 635 23.52 8.99 22.51
C VAL A 635 22.42 9.58 23.40
N GLN A 636 21.75 8.75 24.20
CA GLN A 636 20.79 9.26 25.18
C GLN A 636 21.44 10.34 26.06
N PRO A 637 20.78 11.50 26.29
CA PRO A 637 21.37 12.55 27.12
C PRO A 637 21.20 12.29 28.62
N ALA A 638 20.19 11.51 29.00
CA ALA A 638 19.91 11.20 30.40
C ALA A 638 20.76 10.01 30.87
N GLY A 639 21.25 10.09 32.11
CA GLY A 639 22.00 8.98 32.74
C GLY A 639 21.20 7.68 32.83
N TRP A 640 19.87 7.79 32.95
CA TRP A 640 18.93 6.68 32.96
C TRP A 640 17.63 7.09 32.27
N VAL A 641 17.08 6.22 31.43
CA VAL A 641 15.75 6.35 30.81
C VAL A 641 14.95 5.12 31.19
N GLY A 642 14.16 5.20 32.25
CA GLY A 642 13.34 4.10 32.73
C GLY A 642 12.20 3.74 31.77
N PRO A 643 11.55 2.58 31.98
CA PRO A 643 10.28 2.27 31.35
C PRO A 643 9.30 3.44 31.48
N ASN A 644 8.58 3.75 30.41
CA ASN A 644 7.60 4.82 30.34
C ASN A 644 8.16 6.25 30.43
N GLN A 645 9.45 6.42 30.23
CA GLN A 645 10.08 7.74 30.14
C GLN A 645 10.42 8.10 28.69
N VAL A 646 10.39 9.40 28.39
CA VAL A 646 10.79 9.94 27.09
C VAL A 646 12.23 10.42 27.16
N ALA A 647 13.04 10.03 26.17
CA ALA A 647 14.38 10.56 25.95
C ALA A 647 14.40 11.42 24.68
N TRP A 648 14.89 12.65 24.82
CA TRP A 648 15.05 13.60 23.71
C TRP A 648 16.48 13.56 23.21
N PHE A 649 16.70 12.95 22.07
CA PHE A 649 18.01 12.93 21.42
C PHE A 649 18.17 14.21 20.60
N GLN A 650 19.30 14.88 20.80
CA GLN A 650 19.67 16.07 20.06
C GLN A 650 20.97 15.80 19.32
N PHE A 651 21.02 16.15 18.05
CA PHE A 651 22.22 16.03 17.23
C PHE A 651 22.33 17.17 16.23
N THR A 652 23.57 17.49 15.88
CA THR A 652 23.87 18.54 14.91
C THR A 652 24.01 17.90 13.53
N ILE A 653 23.32 18.47 12.55
CA ILE A 653 23.57 18.20 11.14
C ILE A 653 24.25 19.41 10.51
N VAL A 654 25.07 19.17 9.50
CA VAL A 654 25.70 20.21 8.68
C VAL A 654 25.18 20.11 7.26
N ALA A 655 24.92 21.26 6.65
CA ALA A 655 24.64 21.39 5.24
C ALA A 655 25.92 21.13 4.43
N PRO A 656 25.93 20.16 3.50
CA PRO A 656 27.04 19.98 2.59
C PRO A 656 27.32 21.23 1.76
N SER A 657 28.53 21.34 1.21
CA SER A 657 28.91 22.46 0.33
C SER A 657 28.13 22.49 -0.98
N VAL A 658 27.57 21.35 -1.38
CA VAL A 658 26.74 21.20 -2.57
C VAL A 658 25.27 21.48 -2.18
N PRO A 659 24.60 22.48 -2.80
CA PRO A 659 23.17 22.67 -2.63
C PRO A 659 22.42 21.39 -2.99
N GLY A 660 21.51 20.96 -2.12
CA GLY A 660 21.01 19.61 -2.18
C GLY A 660 20.01 19.25 -1.10
N THR A 661 19.22 18.21 -1.33
CA THR A 661 18.26 17.67 -0.38
C THR A 661 18.85 16.35 0.04
N TYR A 662 19.25 16.31 1.29
CA TYR A 662 19.93 15.17 1.88
C TYR A 662 18.96 14.50 2.82
N ARG A 663 18.92 13.17 2.77
CA ARG A 663 18.14 12.37 3.70
C ARG A 663 19.04 11.78 4.77
N LEU A 664 18.59 11.86 6.01
CA LEU A 664 19.18 11.13 7.13
C LEU A 664 18.10 10.26 7.74
N SER A 665 18.09 8.97 7.40
CA SER A 665 17.23 7.97 8.06
C SER A 665 17.96 7.41 9.28
N ILE A 666 17.26 7.28 10.40
CA ILE A 666 17.83 6.80 11.65
C ILE A 666 16.94 5.74 12.29
N ARG A 667 17.56 4.91 13.13
CA ARG A 667 16.85 3.93 13.94
C ARG A 667 17.50 3.88 15.34
N PRO A 668 16.72 3.74 16.42
CA PRO A 668 17.28 3.64 17.75
C PRO A 668 17.83 2.22 18.00
N LEU A 669 18.87 2.12 18.83
CA LEU A 669 19.48 0.84 19.23
C LEU A 669 20.00 0.89 20.66
N ILE A 670 20.10 -0.27 21.29
CA ILE A 670 20.94 -0.47 22.47
C ILE A 670 22.30 -0.96 22.01
N GLU A 671 23.33 -0.14 22.21
CA GLU A 671 24.66 -0.42 21.68
C GLU A 671 25.22 -1.72 22.26
N GLY A 672 25.67 -2.62 21.37
CA GLY A 672 26.18 -3.94 21.77
C GLY A 672 25.10 -4.96 22.17
N ALA A 673 23.81 -4.64 22.04
CA ALA A 673 22.71 -5.56 22.29
C ALA A 673 21.78 -5.74 21.08
N GLN A 674 21.01 -4.72 20.70
CA GLN A 674 20.00 -4.85 19.63
C GLN A 674 19.58 -3.51 19.02
N TRP A 675 19.14 -3.54 17.76
CA TRP A 675 18.34 -2.45 17.19
C TRP A 675 16.91 -2.52 17.72
N MET A 676 16.35 -1.38 18.13
CA MET A 676 14.95 -1.26 18.59
C MET A 676 14.03 -0.99 17.39
N GLU A 677 12.75 -0.73 17.60
CA GLU A 677 11.73 -0.61 16.55
C GLU A 677 12.10 0.41 15.45
N ASP A 678 11.78 0.08 14.20
CA ASP A 678 11.93 0.98 13.06
C ASP A 678 10.59 1.66 12.75
N TYR A 679 10.50 2.95 13.06
CA TYR A 679 9.34 3.79 12.72
C TYR A 679 9.55 4.58 11.42
N GLY A 680 10.59 4.26 10.65
CA GLY A 680 10.93 4.98 9.42
C GLY A 680 11.25 6.45 9.68
N VAL A 681 11.99 6.75 10.75
CA VAL A 681 12.31 8.11 11.19
C VAL A 681 13.42 8.71 10.33
N PHE A 682 13.21 9.92 9.81
CA PHE A 682 14.19 10.61 8.98
C PHE A 682 14.10 12.14 9.08
N TRP A 683 15.16 12.80 8.60
CA TRP A 683 15.17 14.21 8.22
C TRP A 683 15.39 14.36 6.74
N VAL A 684 14.70 15.34 6.18
CA VAL A 684 15.01 15.95 4.89
C VAL A 684 15.73 17.25 5.19
N VAL A 685 16.96 17.40 4.70
CA VAL A 685 17.77 18.60 4.91
C VAL A 685 17.96 19.27 3.56
N THR A 686 17.29 20.39 3.35
CA THR A 686 17.39 21.16 2.11
C THR A 686 18.51 22.17 2.24
N VAL A 687 19.53 22.10 1.39
CA VAL A 687 20.61 23.06 1.29
C VAL A 687 20.37 23.94 0.08
N ARG A 688 20.10 25.22 0.28
CA ARG A 688 19.89 26.19 -0.80
C ARG A 688 21.20 26.79 -1.24
N ALA A 689 21.34 27.11 -2.52
CA ALA A 689 22.45 27.90 -3.01
C ALA A 689 22.44 29.27 -2.32
N SER A 690 23.61 29.72 -1.85
CA SER A 690 23.82 31.02 -1.21
C SER A 690 23.47 32.18 -2.12
#